data_AF-A0A2E8FJS0-F1
#
_entry.id   AF-A0A2E8FJS0-F1
#
_cell.length_a   1.000
_cell.length_b   1.000
_cell.length_c   1.000
_cell.angle_alpha   90.00
_cell.angle_beta   90.00
_cell.angle_gamma   90.00
#
_symmetry.space_group_name_H-M   'P 1'
#
loop_
_entity.id
_entity.type
_entity.pdbx_description
1 polymer ?
#
loop_
_entity_poly.entity_id
_entity_poly.type
_entity_poly.pdbx_seq_one_letter_code
_entity_poly.pdbx_strand_id
1 'polypeptide(L)'
;MRGLCLMICLVAAPVMAADWPGFGGNPARDHHTNEALASKLHLAWSRQARHRPQPAWPRDSRISYDRVSRVAVAAGRVFYGSSVDGRIRCLDAATGQTRWTFATGGPVRFAPAVWRDRLFVTSDDGFLYCLDTSDGRLRARWRGGPRDQRVMGNGQIVSRWPARGGVVIADDIVYWAAGIWQSEGIFLRAQRAETGKVVWVNSTSGGIEMAQPHGGATAKSGVTAQGHLVVAGKRLLVPTGRAVPAVFDRSTGKFLFYRLQQNTHRGATATLSFGRLFINGGLAYDLETGGLLKGLGGGSVAAAGETLWRGTGTTLERWAVVERPGKDRKGKPVTIRELQKKSAVADVPAGQGVLVAGKTVVSAGPDRVAVVNTTAGGVAWQHEVEGTPYDLAVSDGRLFVSTDAGRLYCFSATAIKKPVHFRPSRPDAGSIKPAIVAAASSILKTSSVTRGYCIDLGCGDGSLATRLALDSQLFIFAIDPDPARVSAARRRLAAAGLLGHRVTVHQAELSSTRFPKYIANLVVSQRVLEGTTSAKAISSEAGRLQRPWGGVVAIGKAGDIGFGTREALENVGTWNHQYSTPANTLCSTDPIKGPLRVLWFRDVDLDLPSRHGRAPAPLFHRGRLFVEGMDALRGVDAYNGRTLWEFSLPGILHAYNADHIMGVSGTGSNFCASGDSVYVRDKGICYRLDAATGKTLGKFPAPPHADGK
;
A
#
# COMPACT_ATOMS: atom_id res chain seq x y z
N MET A 1 52.45 -47.43 -33.28
CA MET A 1 51.99 -46.71 -32.07
C MET A 1 51.33 -45.40 -32.53
N ARG A 2 50.00 -45.28 -32.37
CA ARG A 2 49.22 -44.09 -32.73
C ARG A 2 49.04 -43.23 -31.47
N GLY A 3 49.45 -41.97 -31.54
CA GLY A 3 49.24 -40.98 -30.47
C GLY A 3 47.79 -40.48 -30.46
N LEU A 4 47.14 -40.58 -29.31
CA LEU A 4 45.76 -40.15 -29.09
C LEU A 4 45.77 -38.69 -28.58
N CYS A 5 45.21 -37.77 -29.37
CA CYS A 5 45.04 -36.36 -28.98
C CYS A 5 43.75 -36.23 -28.17
N LEU A 6 43.86 -35.93 -26.87
CA LEU A 6 42.71 -35.77 -25.98
C LEU A 6 42.19 -34.33 -26.07
N MET A 7 41.03 -34.15 -26.69
CA MET A 7 40.32 -32.87 -26.79
C MET A 7 39.55 -32.64 -25.48
N ILE A 8 39.99 -31.69 -24.66
CA ILE A 8 39.30 -31.31 -23.42
C ILE A 8 38.14 -30.37 -23.78
N CYS A 9 36.91 -30.90 -23.77
CA CYS A 9 35.70 -30.08 -23.80
C CYS A 9 35.57 -29.32 -22.48
N LEU A 10 35.79 -28.01 -22.51
CA LEU A 10 35.35 -27.09 -21.45
C LEU A 10 33.83 -27.10 -21.37
N VAL A 11 33.28 -27.86 -20.44
CA VAL A 11 31.88 -27.73 -20.03
C VAL A 11 31.76 -26.41 -19.28
N ALA A 12 31.13 -25.42 -19.92
CA ALA A 12 30.75 -24.18 -19.25
C ALA A 12 29.79 -24.54 -18.10
N ALA A 13 30.25 -24.36 -16.86
CA ALA A 13 29.37 -24.43 -15.71
C ALA A 13 28.24 -23.41 -15.89
N PRO A 14 26.96 -23.78 -15.69
CA PRO A 14 25.89 -22.81 -15.73
C PRO A 14 26.17 -21.76 -14.65
N VAL A 15 26.32 -20.50 -15.05
CA VAL A 15 26.35 -19.36 -14.12
C VAL A 15 25.05 -19.43 -13.32
N MET A 16 25.14 -19.90 -12.08
CA MET A 16 24.01 -19.83 -11.15
C MET A 16 23.65 -18.35 -11.03
N ALA A 17 22.44 -18.01 -11.44
CA ALA A 17 21.90 -16.66 -11.30
C ALA A 17 22.04 -16.22 -9.84
N ALA A 18 22.62 -15.04 -9.60
CA ALA A 18 22.66 -14.49 -8.25
C ALA A 18 21.22 -14.26 -7.76
N ASP A 19 20.86 -14.89 -6.63
CA ASP A 19 19.55 -14.76 -6.00
C ASP A 19 19.34 -13.35 -5.42
N TRP A 20 18.07 -12.98 -5.26
CA TRP A 20 17.65 -11.77 -4.53
C TRP A 20 16.55 -12.14 -3.55
N PRO A 21 16.86 -12.84 -2.46
CA PRO A 21 15.88 -13.59 -1.66
C PRO A 21 14.91 -12.70 -0.85
N GLY A 22 15.08 -11.38 -0.85
CA GLY A 22 14.18 -10.46 -0.16
C GLY A 22 14.54 -9.00 -0.41
N PHE A 23 13.72 -8.11 0.13
CA PHE A 23 13.98 -6.68 0.08
C PHE A 23 15.32 -6.31 0.74
N GLY A 24 16.12 -5.48 0.08
CA GLY A 24 17.49 -5.19 0.50
C GLY A 24 18.53 -6.24 0.05
N GLY A 25 18.12 -7.23 -0.76
CA GLY A 25 19.02 -8.17 -1.44
C GLY A 25 19.35 -9.43 -0.64
N ASN A 26 18.86 -9.57 0.58
CA ASN A 26 19.13 -10.72 1.43
C ASN A 26 18.01 -10.95 2.47
N PRO A 27 17.99 -12.11 3.15
CA PRO A 27 16.92 -12.45 4.09
C PRO A 27 16.93 -11.61 5.38
N ALA A 28 18.09 -11.06 5.74
CA ALA A 28 18.29 -10.20 6.92
C ALA A 28 17.79 -8.76 6.69
N ARG A 29 17.54 -8.38 5.43
CA ARG A 29 17.25 -7.01 4.98
C ARG A 29 18.31 -6.00 5.44
N ASP A 30 19.56 -6.43 5.57
CA ASP A 30 20.62 -5.55 6.05
C ASP A 30 21.09 -4.54 4.99
N HIS A 31 20.55 -4.58 3.77
CA HIS A 31 20.89 -3.68 2.68
C HIS A 31 22.39 -3.68 2.36
N HIS A 32 22.99 -4.86 2.35
CA HIS A 32 24.40 -5.06 2.05
C HIS A 32 24.63 -6.01 0.87
N THR A 33 25.62 -5.66 0.05
CA THR A 33 26.25 -6.53 -0.95
C THR A 33 27.77 -6.44 -0.85
N ASN A 34 28.45 -7.56 -1.11
CA ASN A 34 29.90 -7.60 -1.21
C ASN A 34 30.43 -7.03 -2.54
N GLU A 35 29.55 -6.77 -3.50
CA GLU A 35 29.93 -6.18 -4.79
C GLU A 35 30.53 -4.78 -4.60
N ALA A 36 31.63 -4.53 -5.30
CA ALA A 36 32.24 -3.20 -5.33
C ALA A 36 31.42 -2.28 -6.24
N LEU A 37 31.11 -1.08 -5.75
CA LEU A 37 30.55 -0.01 -6.54
C LEU A 37 31.64 1.01 -6.86
N ALA A 38 31.68 1.48 -8.12
CA ALA A 38 32.65 2.49 -8.53
C ALA A 38 32.44 3.80 -7.74
N SER A 39 33.56 4.47 -7.42
CA SER A 39 33.56 5.76 -6.73
C SER A 39 32.97 6.89 -7.57
N LYS A 40 32.93 6.73 -8.90
CA LYS A 40 32.30 7.64 -9.85
C LYS A 40 31.32 6.86 -10.72
N LEU A 41 30.09 7.36 -10.81
CA LEU A 41 29.02 6.75 -11.58
C LEU A 41 28.47 7.72 -12.63
N HIS A 42 27.90 7.15 -13.69
CA HIS A 42 27.26 7.85 -14.78
C HIS A 42 25.84 7.32 -14.96
N LEU A 43 24.88 8.21 -15.21
CA LEU A 43 23.51 7.81 -15.52
C LEU A 43 23.51 6.96 -16.80
N ALA A 44 23.01 5.73 -16.71
CA ALA A 44 22.85 4.86 -17.87
C ALA A 44 21.48 5.03 -18.49
N TRP A 45 20.45 4.91 -17.68
CA TRP A 45 19.07 5.11 -18.08
C TRP A 45 18.19 5.53 -16.90
N SER A 46 17.05 6.12 -17.23
CA SER A 46 15.99 6.41 -16.26
C SER A 46 14.63 6.04 -16.84
N ARG A 47 13.68 5.68 -15.97
CA ARG A 47 12.31 5.35 -16.35
C ARG A 47 11.31 6.07 -15.47
N GLN A 48 10.38 6.77 -16.10
CA GLN A 48 9.25 7.44 -15.45
C GLN A 48 8.00 6.56 -15.53
N ALA A 49 7.40 6.26 -14.37
CA ALA A 49 6.07 5.68 -14.31
C ALA A 49 5.01 6.70 -14.75
N ARG A 50 3.96 6.25 -15.43
CA ARG A 50 2.84 7.12 -15.84
C ARG A 50 2.17 7.80 -14.65
N HIS A 51 2.00 7.04 -13.57
CA HIS A 51 1.38 7.48 -12.33
C HIS A 51 2.38 7.27 -11.20
N ARG A 52 2.45 8.22 -10.28
CA ARG A 52 3.24 8.08 -9.05
C ARG A 52 2.73 6.89 -8.23
N PRO A 53 3.61 6.19 -7.48
CA PRO A 53 3.19 5.20 -6.49
C PRO A 53 2.06 5.74 -5.61
N GLN A 54 1.08 4.90 -5.30
CA GLN A 54 -0.03 5.23 -4.42
C GLN A 54 0.07 4.43 -3.11
N PRO A 55 0.62 5.03 -2.05
CA PRO A 55 0.72 4.38 -0.75
C PRO A 55 -0.65 4.00 -0.21
N ALA A 56 -0.73 2.86 0.48
CA ALA A 56 -1.94 2.49 1.20
C ALA A 56 -2.21 3.43 2.40
N TRP A 57 -1.15 3.97 2.99
CA TRP A 57 -1.18 4.77 4.21
C TRP A 57 -0.36 6.06 4.01
N PRO A 58 -0.82 6.99 3.15
CA PRO A 58 -0.05 8.18 2.76
C PRO A 58 0.32 9.10 3.93
N ARG A 59 -0.47 9.12 5.02
CA ARG A 59 -0.20 9.99 6.17
C ARG A 59 0.73 9.38 7.23
N ASP A 60 1.02 8.08 7.16
CA ASP A 60 1.83 7.42 8.20
C ASP A 60 3.31 7.37 7.79
N SER A 61 4.18 7.99 8.58
CA SER A 61 5.63 7.99 8.37
C SER A 61 6.31 6.66 8.71
N ARG A 62 5.67 5.82 9.51
CA ARG A 62 6.18 4.53 9.99
C ARG A 62 5.82 3.39 9.04
N ILE A 63 4.82 3.60 8.18
CA ILE A 63 4.42 2.68 7.13
C ILE A 63 4.86 3.20 5.76
N SER A 64 6.03 2.76 5.30
CA SER A 64 6.69 3.31 4.12
C SER A 64 7.02 2.27 3.03
N TYR A 65 6.51 1.03 3.16
CA TYR A 65 6.87 -0.07 2.26
C TYR A 65 6.50 0.18 0.79
N ASP A 66 5.46 0.96 0.50
CA ASP A 66 4.91 1.21 -0.84
C ASP A 66 4.99 2.68 -1.31
N ARG A 67 5.86 3.50 -0.67
CA ARG A 67 6.15 4.87 -1.14
C ARG A 67 6.79 4.89 -2.53
N VAL A 68 7.50 3.82 -2.88
CA VAL A 68 8.20 3.68 -4.17
C VAL A 68 8.00 2.29 -4.74
N SER A 69 8.32 2.10 -6.01
CA SER A 69 8.38 0.77 -6.61
C SER A 69 9.64 0.07 -6.08
N ARG A 70 9.44 -0.99 -5.30
CA ARG A 70 10.57 -1.73 -4.70
C ARG A 70 11.19 -2.67 -5.73
N VAL A 71 12.51 -2.67 -5.84
CA VAL A 71 13.26 -3.42 -6.87
C VAL A 71 13.90 -4.70 -6.32
N ALA A 72 14.00 -5.70 -7.18
CA ALA A 72 14.88 -6.85 -7.05
C ALA A 72 15.76 -6.93 -8.29
N VAL A 73 17.04 -7.24 -8.14
CA VAL A 73 17.98 -7.29 -9.25
C VAL A 73 18.68 -8.64 -9.24
N ALA A 74 18.63 -9.37 -10.35
CA ALA A 74 19.23 -10.69 -10.44
C ALA A 74 19.53 -11.03 -11.91
N ALA A 75 20.71 -11.59 -12.17
CA ALA A 75 21.14 -12.07 -13.48
C ALA A 75 20.85 -11.07 -14.62
N GLY A 76 21.36 -9.83 -14.49
CA GLY A 76 21.18 -8.79 -15.51
C GLY A 76 19.74 -8.31 -15.72
N ARG A 77 18.83 -8.56 -14.76
CA ARG A 77 17.42 -8.14 -14.84
C ARG A 77 17.00 -7.36 -13.60
N VAL A 78 16.12 -6.39 -13.80
CA VAL A 78 15.47 -5.61 -12.73
C VAL A 78 13.99 -5.93 -12.69
N PHE A 79 13.49 -6.35 -11.54
CA PHE A 79 12.09 -6.68 -11.30
C PHE A 79 11.47 -5.69 -10.33
N TYR A 80 10.26 -5.22 -10.63
CA TYR A 80 9.49 -4.38 -9.69
C TYR A 80 7.99 -4.48 -9.96
N GLY A 81 7.20 -4.19 -8.92
CA GLY A 81 5.75 -4.12 -8.97
C GLY A 81 5.21 -2.70 -8.88
N SER A 82 3.96 -2.51 -9.32
CA SER A 82 3.24 -1.24 -9.18
C SER A 82 2.08 -1.34 -8.21
N SER A 83 2.00 -0.37 -7.28
CA SER A 83 0.84 -0.15 -6.41
C SER A 83 -0.36 0.46 -7.13
N VAL A 84 -0.18 0.93 -8.37
CA VAL A 84 -1.23 1.59 -9.17
C VAL A 84 -1.89 0.61 -10.13
N ASP A 85 -1.11 0.01 -11.05
CA ASP A 85 -1.66 -0.84 -12.11
C ASP A 85 -1.52 -2.34 -11.85
N GLY A 86 -0.98 -2.73 -10.70
CA GLY A 86 -0.82 -4.13 -10.29
C GLY A 86 0.10 -4.95 -11.20
N ARG A 87 0.86 -4.31 -12.09
CA ARG A 87 1.78 -4.99 -13.00
C ARG A 87 3.15 -5.19 -12.38
N ILE A 88 3.67 -6.38 -12.60
CA ILE A 88 5.07 -6.77 -12.41
C ILE A 88 5.79 -6.52 -13.74
N ARG A 89 6.97 -5.93 -13.68
CA ARG A 89 7.79 -5.60 -14.84
C ARG A 89 9.17 -6.21 -14.67
N CYS A 90 9.69 -6.79 -15.73
CA CYS A 90 11.10 -7.14 -15.85
C CYS A 90 11.75 -6.21 -16.87
N LEU A 91 12.83 -5.57 -16.47
CA LEU A 91 13.68 -4.79 -17.35
C LEU A 91 15.01 -5.49 -17.54
N ASP A 92 15.63 -5.26 -18.69
CA ASP A 92 17.05 -5.46 -18.85
C ASP A 92 17.82 -4.45 -17.97
N ALA A 93 18.74 -4.93 -17.14
CA ALA A 93 19.43 -4.08 -16.17
C ALA A 93 20.38 -3.08 -16.84
N ALA A 94 20.98 -3.43 -17.98
CA ALA A 94 21.94 -2.59 -18.67
C ALA A 94 21.27 -1.49 -19.49
N THR A 95 20.17 -1.81 -20.17
CA THR A 95 19.52 -0.93 -21.15
C THR A 95 18.23 -0.29 -20.64
N GLY A 96 17.63 -0.82 -19.57
CA GLY A 96 16.35 -0.39 -19.04
C GLY A 96 15.15 -0.78 -19.91
N GLN A 97 15.36 -1.52 -21.01
CA GLN A 97 14.29 -1.98 -21.90
C GLN A 97 13.39 -2.99 -21.18
N THR A 98 12.09 -2.91 -21.44
CA THR A 98 11.13 -3.88 -20.90
C THR A 98 11.33 -5.22 -21.60
N ARG A 99 11.61 -6.28 -20.84
CA ARG A 99 11.66 -7.65 -21.36
C ARG A 99 10.28 -8.29 -21.36
N TRP A 100 9.58 -8.20 -20.24
CA TRP A 100 8.22 -8.71 -20.10
C TRP A 100 7.44 -7.97 -19.01
N THR A 101 6.12 -8.13 -19.04
CA THR A 101 5.22 -7.63 -17.97
C THR A 101 4.17 -8.67 -17.64
N PHE A 102 3.80 -8.77 -16.37
CA PHE A 102 2.72 -9.64 -15.89
C PHE A 102 1.72 -8.83 -15.06
N ALA A 103 0.41 -9.08 -15.22
CA ALA A 103 -0.63 -8.36 -14.49
C ALA A 103 -1.25 -9.22 -13.39
N THR A 104 -1.17 -8.75 -12.14
CA THR A 104 -1.86 -9.38 -11.00
C THR A 104 -3.31 -8.88 -10.87
N GLY A 105 -4.06 -9.38 -9.89
CA GLY A 105 -5.45 -8.97 -9.63
C GLY A 105 -5.58 -7.71 -8.76
N GLY A 106 -4.47 -7.16 -8.25
CA GLY A 106 -4.50 -6.02 -7.32
C GLY A 106 -3.13 -5.34 -7.17
N PRO A 107 -3.04 -4.28 -6.34
CA PRO A 107 -1.78 -3.57 -6.11
C PRO A 107 -0.61 -4.48 -5.70
N VAL A 108 0.56 -4.27 -6.30
CA VAL A 108 1.82 -4.88 -5.85
C VAL A 108 2.61 -3.85 -5.05
N ARG A 109 2.73 -4.08 -3.75
CA ARG A 109 3.24 -3.09 -2.78
C ARG A 109 4.64 -3.37 -2.23
N PHE A 110 5.10 -4.61 -2.37
CA PHE A 110 6.34 -5.09 -1.78
C PHE A 110 7.37 -5.40 -2.86
N ALA A 111 8.62 -5.55 -2.43
CA ALA A 111 9.71 -5.94 -3.31
C ALA A 111 9.47 -7.39 -3.77
N PRO A 112 9.74 -7.70 -5.05
CA PRO A 112 9.88 -9.08 -5.47
C PRO A 112 11.04 -9.78 -4.73
N ALA A 113 11.03 -11.10 -4.69
CA ALA A 113 12.19 -11.91 -4.32
C ALA A 113 12.53 -12.89 -5.45
N VAL A 114 13.81 -13.05 -5.74
CA VAL A 114 14.33 -13.99 -6.74
C VAL A 114 15.01 -15.15 -6.03
N TRP A 115 14.64 -16.36 -6.42
CA TRP A 115 15.32 -17.60 -6.05
C TRP A 115 15.44 -18.45 -7.31
N ARG A 116 16.68 -18.62 -7.79
CA ARG A 116 17.04 -19.26 -9.05
C ARG A 116 16.30 -18.63 -10.24
N ASP A 117 15.52 -19.43 -10.96
CA ASP A 117 14.72 -19.06 -12.13
C ASP A 117 13.31 -18.55 -11.75
N ARG A 118 13.03 -18.32 -10.46
CA ARG A 118 11.71 -17.97 -9.94
C ARG A 118 11.66 -16.60 -9.29
N LEU A 119 10.65 -15.83 -9.67
CA LEU A 119 10.30 -14.55 -9.08
C LEU A 119 9.05 -14.71 -8.21
N PHE A 120 9.16 -14.38 -6.93
CA PHE A 120 8.07 -14.38 -5.96
C PHE A 120 7.56 -12.98 -5.70
N VAL A 121 6.24 -12.77 -5.79
CA VAL A 121 5.61 -11.45 -5.62
C VAL A 121 4.29 -11.58 -4.86
N THR A 122 4.10 -10.76 -3.83
CA THR A 122 2.83 -10.64 -3.10
C THR A 122 1.97 -9.50 -3.67
N SER A 123 0.66 -9.73 -3.82
CA SER A 123 -0.31 -8.72 -4.26
C SER A 123 -1.44 -8.54 -3.24
N ASP A 124 -2.00 -7.33 -3.20
CA ASP A 124 -3.19 -7.02 -2.41
C ASP A 124 -4.41 -7.86 -2.84
N ASP A 125 -4.37 -8.55 -3.99
CA ASP A 125 -5.36 -9.57 -4.35
C ASP A 125 -5.30 -10.85 -3.49
N GLY A 126 -4.39 -10.91 -2.52
CA GLY A 126 -4.28 -11.97 -1.52
C GLY A 126 -3.47 -13.18 -1.96
N PHE A 127 -2.73 -13.07 -3.06
CA PHE A 127 -1.89 -14.15 -3.57
C PHE A 127 -0.39 -13.86 -3.43
N LEU A 128 0.37 -14.95 -3.27
CA LEU A 128 1.76 -15.04 -3.65
C LEU A 128 1.84 -15.60 -5.07
N TYR A 129 2.42 -14.85 -5.99
CA TYR A 129 2.71 -15.26 -7.36
C TYR A 129 4.13 -15.82 -7.45
N CYS A 130 4.31 -16.88 -8.25
CA CYS A 130 5.60 -17.38 -8.69
C CYS A 130 5.64 -17.32 -10.22
N LEU A 131 6.52 -16.48 -10.75
CA LEU A 131 6.75 -16.28 -12.17
C LEU A 131 8.13 -16.82 -12.56
N ASP A 132 8.29 -17.19 -13.82
CA ASP A 132 9.59 -17.40 -14.42
C ASP A 132 10.32 -16.05 -14.58
N THR A 133 11.60 -15.98 -14.22
CA THR A 133 12.39 -14.74 -14.33
C THR A 133 12.71 -14.38 -15.79
N SER A 134 12.74 -15.36 -16.69
CA SER A 134 13.15 -15.17 -18.09
C SER A 134 12.06 -14.54 -18.96
N ASP A 135 10.82 -15.02 -18.85
CA ASP A 135 9.69 -14.66 -19.72
C ASP A 135 8.45 -14.13 -18.96
N GLY A 136 8.45 -14.19 -17.63
CA GLY A 136 7.32 -13.73 -16.81
C GLY A 136 6.14 -14.69 -16.79
N ARG A 137 6.29 -15.92 -17.32
CA ARG A 137 5.24 -16.93 -17.32
C ARG A 137 4.85 -17.30 -15.90
N LEU A 138 3.55 -17.35 -15.64
CA LEU A 138 3.02 -17.81 -14.37
C LEU A 138 3.33 -19.31 -14.18
N ARG A 139 4.12 -19.63 -13.15
CA ARG A 139 4.36 -21.02 -12.74
C ARG A 139 3.30 -21.50 -11.78
N ALA A 140 3.01 -20.68 -10.76
CA ALA A 140 1.98 -20.97 -9.77
C ALA A 140 1.55 -19.68 -9.04
N ARG A 141 0.40 -19.75 -8.36
CA ARG A 141 0.01 -18.76 -7.36
C ARG A 141 -0.67 -19.45 -6.18
N TRP A 142 -0.43 -18.94 -4.98
CA TRP A 142 -1.01 -19.50 -3.74
C TRP A 142 -1.81 -18.45 -3.00
N ARG A 143 -3.00 -18.83 -2.53
CA ARG A 143 -3.87 -17.95 -1.76
C ARG A 143 -3.40 -17.87 -0.31
N GLY A 144 -3.33 -16.64 0.21
CA GLY A 144 -2.88 -16.40 1.59
C GLY A 144 -3.98 -16.68 2.60
N GLY A 145 -5.16 -16.09 2.38
CA GLY A 145 -6.34 -16.27 3.22
C GLY A 145 -7.13 -17.57 2.94
N PRO A 146 -8.16 -17.87 3.74
CA PRO A 146 -8.88 -19.15 3.70
C PRO A 146 -9.85 -19.26 2.52
N ARG A 147 -10.20 -18.16 1.86
CA ARG A 147 -11.20 -18.13 0.76
C ARG A 147 -11.05 -16.90 -0.12
N ASP A 148 -11.71 -16.94 -1.28
CA ASP A 148 -11.82 -15.79 -2.19
C ASP A 148 -12.92 -14.84 -1.75
N GLN A 149 -12.57 -13.93 -0.85
CA GLN A 149 -13.45 -12.84 -0.45
C GLN A 149 -12.77 -11.52 -0.74
N ARG A 150 -13.52 -10.60 -1.34
CA ARG A 150 -13.05 -9.27 -1.70
C ARG A 150 -13.61 -8.22 -0.77
N VAL A 151 -12.88 -7.13 -0.65
CA VAL A 151 -13.24 -5.92 0.11
C VAL A 151 -12.76 -4.70 -0.68
N MET A 152 -13.40 -3.56 -0.50
CA MET A 152 -12.85 -2.31 -1.02
C MET A 152 -11.79 -1.80 -0.04
N GLY A 153 -10.54 -1.75 -0.49
CA GLY A 153 -9.39 -1.35 0.31
C GLY A 153 -8.55 -0.33 -0.43
N ASN A 154 -8.33 0.85 0.16
CA ASN A 154 -7.51 1.92 -0.42
C ASN A 154 -7.93 2.29 -1.87
N GLY A 155 -9.24 2.33 -2.12
CA GLY A 155 -9.80 2.68 -3.43
C GLY A 155 -9.76 1.57 -4.50
N GLN A 156 -9.35 0.36 -4.13
CA GLN A 156 -9.25 -0.79 -5.03
C GLN A 156 -10.08 -1.97 -4.51
N ILE A 157 -10.44 -2.90 -5.40
CA ILE A 157 -10.97 -4.20 -4.99
C ILE A 157 -9.79 -5.12 -4.67
N VAL A 158 -9.66 -5.47 -3.40
CA VAL A 158 -8.55 -6.28 -2.86
C VAL A 158 -9.08 -7.53 -2.19
N SER A 159 -8.20 -8.47 -1.86
CA SER A 159 -8.56 -9.57 -0.96
C SER A 159 -8.93 -9.01 0.41
N ARG A 160 -9.88 -9.65 1.08
CA ARG A 160 -10.14 -9.43 2.51
C ARG A 160 -8.89 -9.68 3.36
N TRP A 161 -8.04 -10.59 2.90
CA TRP A 161 -6.69 -10.83 3.41
C TRP A 161 -5.67 -10.43 2.37
N PRO A 162 -5.35 -9.12 2.22
CA PRO A 162 -4.35 -8.69 1.26
C PRO A 162 -2.97 -9.21 1.68
N ALA A 163 -2.12 -9.59 0.73
CA ALA A 163 -0.79 -10.12 1.03
C ALA A 163 0.18 -8.98 1.35
N ARG A 164 0.14 -8.50 2.61
CA ARG A 164 0.94 -7.37 3.10
C ARG A 164 2.09 -7.72 4.06
N GLY A 165 2.37 -9.01 4.23
CA GLY A 165 3.67 -9.49 4.71
C GLY A 165 4.56 -9.82 3.53
N GLY A 166 5.43 -8.88 3.14
CA GLY A 166 6.29 -9.01 1.97
C GLY A 166 7.18 -10.26 2.03
N VAL A 167 7.49 -10.82 0.86
CA VAL A 167 8.18 -12.10 0.73
C VAL A 167 9.64 -12.04 1.20
N VAL A 168 10.09 -13.11 1.86
CA VAL A 168 11.50 -13.38 2.15
C VAL A 168 11.79 -14.86 1.96
N ILE A 169 12.95 -15.20 1.41
CA ILE A 169 13.35 -16.57 1.09
C ILE A 169 14.60 -16.91 1.89
N ALA A 170 14.64 -18.08 2.52
CA ALA A 170 15.84 -18.61 3.16
C ALA A 170 15.76 -20.13 3.21
N ASP A 171 16.87 -20.81 2.97
CA ASP A 171 16.98 -22.28 3.03
C ASP A 171 15.92 -22.99 2.16
N ASP A 172 15.74 -22.50 0.92
CA ASP A 172 14.73 -22.96 -0.05
C ASP A 172 13.27 -22.86 0.46
N ILE A 173 13.02 -22.06 1.49
CA ILE A 173 11.68 -21.75 2.02
C ILE A 173 11.32 -20.31 1.76
N VAL A 174 10.13 -20.10 1.19
CA VAL A 174 9.48 -18.81 1.01
C VAL A 174 8.58 -18.54 2.21
N TYR A 175 8.80 -17.41 2.88
CA TYR A 175 7.97 -16.90 3.97
C TYR A 175 7.21 -15.66 3.50
N TRP A 176 5.93 -15.58 3.83
CA TRP A 176 5.06 -14.46 3.46
C TRP A 176 3.80 -14.45 4.33
N ALA A 177 3.05 -13.35 4.33
CA ALA A 177 1.80 -13.26 5.09
C ALA A 177 0.66 -12.53 4.37
N ALA A 178 -0.56 -12.93 4.70
CA ALA A 178 -1.79 -12.28 4.25
C ALA A 178 -2.72 -11.94 5.41
N GLY A 179 -3.41 -10.80 5.28
CA GLY A 179 -4.28 -10.23 6.31
C GLY A 179 -3.66 -9.03 7.02
N ILE A 180 -4.51 -8.05 7.34
CA ILE A 180 -4.13 -6.86 8.12
C ILE A 180 -5.05 -6.59 9.30
N TRP A 181 -6.23 -7.22 9.34
CA TRP A 181 -7.20 -7.08 10.41
C TRP A 181 -7.15 -8.32 11.30
N GLN A 182 -6.68 -8.14 12.54
CA GLN A 182 -6.64 -9.18 13.58
C GLN A 182 -7.97 -9.94 13.69
N SER A 183 -9.07 -9.20 13.75
CA SER A 183 -10.44 -9.72 13.84
C SER A 183 -10.88 -10.56 12.65
N GLU A 184 -10.20 -10.45 11.50
CA GLU A 184 -10.47 -11.22 10.30
C GLU A 184 -9.47 -12.37 10.11
N GLY A 185 -8.42 -12.44 10.93
CA GLY A 185 -7.36 -13.43 10.88
C GLY A 185 -6.15 -12.97 10.06
N ILE A 186 -4.97 -13.46 10.46
CA ILE A 186 -3.69 -13.26 9.77
C ILE A 186 -3.10 -14.63 9.48
N PHE A 187 -2.55 -14.79 8.28
CA PHE A 187 -2.06 -16.07 7.77
C PHE A 187 -0.60 -15.92 7.38
N LEU A 188 0.30 -16.32 8.29
CA LEU A 188 1.73 -16.40 8.02
C LEU A 188 2.04 -17.80 7.49
N ARG A 189 2.81 -17.87 6.41
CA ARG A 189 3.05 -19.13 5.67
C ARG A 189 4.52 -19.33 5.44
N ALA A 190 4.95 -20.59 5.55
CA ALA A 190 6.20 -21.10 5.03
C ALA A 190 5.93 -22.20 4.01
N GLN A 191 6.58 -22.13 2.86
CA GLN A 191 6.43 -23.11 1.79
C GLN A 191 7.74 -23.30 1.03
N ARG A 192 7.98 -24.49 0.50
CA ARG A 192 9.14 -24.78 -0.36
C ARG A 192 9.12 -23.89 -1.59
N ALA A 193 10.24 -23.22 -1.91
CA ALA A 193 10.36 -22.33 -3.06
C ALA A 193 10.15 -23.07 -4.39
N GLU A 194 10.74 -24.26 -4.52
CA GLU A 194 10.64 -25.08 -5.74
C GLU A 194 9.20 -25.54 -6.02
N THR A 195 8.52 -26.11 -5.02
CA THR A 195 7.27 -26.84 -5.23
C THR A 195 6.02 -26.11 -4.74
N GLY A 196 6.18 -25.09 -3.90
CA GLY A 196 5.07 -24.48 -3.17
C GLY A 196 4.47 -25.36 -2.07
N LYS A 197 5.07 -26.53 -1.77
CA LYS A 197 4.60 -27.40 -0.70
C LYS A 197 4.68 -26.66 0.63
N VAL A 198 3.54 -26.54 1.30
CA VAL A 198 3.44 -25.90 2.62
C VAL A 198 4.29 -26.68 3.63
N VAL A 199 5.12 -25.94 4.37
CA VAL A 199 5.86 -26.46 5.52
C VAL A 199 5.04 -26.23 6.79
N TRP A 200 4.56 -25.00 6.99
CA TRP A 200 3.64 -24.65 8.08
C TRP A 200 2.80 -23.44 7.72
N VAL A 201 1.68 -23.28 8.43
CA VAL A 201 0.83 -22.09 8.42
C VAL A 201 0.53 -21.70 9.86
N ASN A 202 0.76 -20.44 10.21
CA ASN A 202 0.24 -19.85 11.44
C ASN A 202 -0.98 -18.99 11.10
N SER A 203 -2.14 -19.41 11.59
CA SER A 203 -3.42 -18.71 11.42
C SER A 203 -4.06 -18.27 12.75
N THR A 204 -3.34 -18.41 13.86
CA THR A 204 -3.85 -18.17 15.22
C THR A 204 -3.36 -16.85 15.81
N SER A 205 -2.29 -16.28 15.25
CA SER A 205 -1.64 -15.09 15.82
C SER A 205 -2.37 -13.77 15.54
N GLY A 206 -3.45 -13.80 14.76
CA GLY A 206 -4.34 -12.65 14.58
C GLY A 206 -5.28 -12.40 15.77
N GLY A 207 -5.46 -13.36 16.68
CA GLY A 207 -6.40 -13.27 17.80
C GLY A 207 -5.87 -13.94 19.06
N ILE A 208 -4.90 -13.31 19.70
CA ILE A 208 -4.21 -13.71 20.93
C ILE A 208 -4.72 -12.83 22.08
N GLU A 209 -5.04 -13.44 23.22
CA GLU A 209 -5.30 -12.71 24.45
C GLU A 209 -3.99 -12.13 25.00
N MET A 210 -3.89 -10.80 25.08
CA MET A 210 -2.65 -10.15 25.50
C MET A 210 -2.88 -8.80 26.17
N ALA A 211 -1.90 -8.45 27.00
CA ALA A 211 -1.87 -7.17 27.68
C ALA A 211 -1.72 -6.01 26.67
N GLN A 212 -2.55 -4.98 26.84
CA GLN A 212 -2.62 -3.82 25.95
C GLN A 212 -1.66 -2.71 26.42
N PRO A 213 -1.30 -1.74 25.55
CA PRO A 213 -0.37 -0.65 25.89
C PRO A 213 -0.74 0.18 27.11
N HIS A 214 -2.03 0.23 27.46
CA HIS A 214 -2.50 0.84 28.70
C HIS A 214 -2.46 -0.23 29.80
N GLY A 215 -1.61 -0.05 30.79
CA GLY A 215 -1.40 -1.02 31.88
C GLY A 215 -2.73 -1.45 32.53
N GLY A 216 -2.83 -2.73 32.91
CA GLY A 216 -4.02 -3.29 33.54
C GLY A 216 -5.12 -3.78 32.58
N ALA A 217 -5.03 -3.51 31.28
CA ALA A 217 -5.99 -4.01 30.29
C ALA A 217 -5.45 -5.24 29.54
N THR A 218 -6.30 -6.26 29.40
CA THR A 218 -6.11 -7.40 28.49
C THR A 218 -7.22 -7.40 27.45
N ALA A 219 -6.88 -7.73 26.21
CA ALA A 219 -7.86 -7.90 25.16
C ALA A 219 -7.37 -8.89 24.11
N LYS A 220 -8.32 -9.54 23.45
CA LYS A 220 -8.08 -10.32 22.23
C LYS A 220 -7.63 -9.38 21.11
N SER A 221 -6.33 -9.37 20.87
CA SER A 221 -5.64 -8.57 19.86
C SER A 221 -4.73 -9.48 19.04
N GLY A 222 -3.74 -8.98 18.32
CA GLY A 222 -2.81 -9.86 17.64
C GLY A 222 -1.82 -9.17 16.72
N VAL A 223 -1.11 -9.98 15.96
CA VAL A 223 -0.18 -9.53 14.93
C VAL A 223 -0.99 -8.93 13.78
N THR A 224 -0.44 -7.94 13.08
CA THR A 224 -0.97 -7.41 11.81
C THR A 224 0.17 -7.34 10.81
N ALA A 225 0.34 -8.35 9.96
CA ALA A 225 1.51 -8.41 9.08
C ALA A 225 1.50 -7.25 8.06
N GLN A 226 2.37 -6.26 8.28
CA GLN A 226 2.51 -5.07 7.45
C GLN A 226 3.99 -4.71 7.34
N GLY A 227 4.63 -5.10 6.24
CA GLY A 227 6.06 -4.89 6.02
C GLY A 227 6.72 -6.12 5.41
N HIS A 228 7.95 -5.98 4.92
CA HIS A 228 8.74 -7.14 4.47
C HIS A 228 9.18 -7.97 5.66
N LEU A 229 8.98 -9.28 5.58
CA LEU A 229 9.43 -10.21 6.61
C LEU A 229 10.96 -10.26 6.67
N VAL A 230 11.51 -10.60 7.85
CA VAL A 230 12.96 -10.65 8.07
C VAL A 230 13.35 -11.99 8.68
N VAL A 231 14.37 -12.63 8.12
CA VAL A 231 14.96 -13.84 8.68
C VAL A 231 16.18 -13.45 9.51
N ALA A 232 16.16 -13.82 10.79
CA ALA A 232 17.24 -13.59 11.74
C ALA A 232 17.62 -14.91 12.40
N GLY A 233 18.46 -15.72 11.73
CA GLY A 233 18.79 -17.07 12.18
C GLY A 233 17.54 -17.95 12.30
N LYS A 234 17.25 -18.45 13.51
CA LYS A 234 16.05 -19.27 13.80
C LYS A 234 14.75 -18.46 13.94
N ARG A 235 14.82 -17.12 13.87
CA ARG A 235 13.69 -16.23 14.07
C ARG A 235 13.16 -15.70 12.74
N LEU A 236 11.84 -15.58 12.65
CA LEU A 236 11.15 -14.83 11.61
C LEU A 236 10.50 -13.60 12.25
N LEU A 237 10.95 -12.41 11.83
CA LEU A 237 10.41 -11.13 12.30
C LEU A 237 9.29 -10.70 11.35
N VAL A 238 8.15 -10.34 11.92
CA VAL A 238 6.95 -9.89 11.22
C VAL A 238 6.70 -8.43 11.62
N PRO A 239 7.07 -7.44 10.79
CA PRO A 239 6.74 -6.04 11.07
C PRO A 239 5.22 -5.85 11.09
N THR A 240 4.75 -5.01 12.02
CA THR A 240 3.29 -4.82 12.25
C THR A 240 2.77 -3.42 11.94
N GLY A 241 3.60 -2.56 11.34
CA GLY A 241 3.26 -1.17 11.09
C GLY A 241 3.51 -0.30 12.31
N ARG A 242 2.45 0.19 12.96
CA ARG A 242 2.55 1.18 14.04
C ARG A 242 2.96 0.61 15.40
N ALA A 243 3.07 -0.71 15.49
CA ALA A 243 3.50 -1.43 16.68
C ALA A 243 4.80 -2.21 16.38
N VAL A 244 5.45 -2.70 17.43
CA VAL A 244 6.71 -3.43 17.30
C VAL A 244 6.57 -4.69 16.44
N PRO A 245 7.66 -5.21 15.85
CA PRO A 245 7.60 -6.50 15.16
C PRO A 245 7.20 -7.64 16.12
N ALA A 246 6.41 -8.58 15.60
CA ALA A 246 6.16 -9.86 16.24
C ALA A 246 7.24 -10.87 15.81
N VAL A 247 7.55 -11.83 16.66
CA VAL A 247 8.63 -12.79 16.43
C VAL A 247 8.10 -14.22 16.49
N PHE A 248 8.51 -15.01 15.50
CA PHE A 248 8.10 -16.40 15.32
C PHE A 248 9.33 -17.32 15.23
N ASP A 249 9.14 -18.57 15.62
CA ASP A 249 10.08 -19.62 15.29
C ASP A 249 9.99 -19.92 13.80
N ARG A 250 11.10 -19.76 13.09
CA ARG A 250 11.13 -19.88 11.63
C ARG A 250 10.83 -21.30 11.15
N SER A 251 11.27 -22.31 11.90
CA SER A 251 11.16 -23.72 11.50
C SER A 251 9.75 -24.28 11.66
N THR A 252 9.01 -23.79 12.66
CA THR A 252 7.71 -24.34 13.07
C THR A 252 6.54 -23.37 12.85
N GLY A 253 6.81 -22.09 12.65
CA GLY A 253 5.79 -21.04 12.62
C GLY A 253 5.19 -20.72 13.98
N LYS A 254 5.75 -21.24 15.07
CA LYS A 254 5.26 -20.99 16.43
C LYS A 254 5.45 -19.52 16.80
N PHE A 255 4.39 -18.89 17.31
CA PHE A 255 4.48 -17.54 17.87
C PHE A 255 5.37 -17.56 19.12
N LEU A 256 6.35 -16.65 19.19
CA LEU A 256 7.28 -16.58 20.31
C LEU A 256 6.96 -15.39 21.21
N PHE A 257 6.94 -14.18 20.67
CA PHE A 257 6.53 -13.00 21.44
C PHE A 257 6.09 -11.83 20.55
N TYR A 258 5.33 -10.93 21.17
CA TYR A 258 4.95 -9.63 20.64
C TYR A 258 4.91 -8.65 21.81
N ARG A 259 5.95 -7.80 21.94
CA ARG A 259 6.17 -6.94 23.11
C ARG A 259 5.34 -5.65 23.05
N LEU A 260 4.05 -5.77 22.72
CA LEU A 260 3.16 -4.63 22.49
C LEU A 260 3.00 -3.75 23.73
N GLN A 261 2.71 -4.32 24.90
CA GLN A 261 2.57 -3.52 26.12
C GLN A 261 3.90 -2.88 26.55
N GLN A 262 4.99 -3.66 26.54
CA GLN A 262 6.31 -3.20 26.98
C GLN A 262 6.86 -2.07 26.10
N ASN A 263 6.69 -2.17 24.78
CA ASN A 263 7.30 -1.24 23.82
C ASN A 263 6.29 -0.25 23.21
N THR A 264 4.99 -0.44 23.44
CA THR A 264 3.89 0.45 23.03
C THR A 264 3.88 0.77 21.52
N HIS A 265 3.77 2.04 21.14
CA HIS A 265 3.65 2.56 19.78
C HIS A 265 5.01 2.74 19.07
N ARG A 266 6.08 2.18 19.63
CA ARG A 266 7.44 2.31 19.11
C ARG A 266 7.72 1.30 18.00
N GLY A 267 6.95 1.35 16.91
CA GLY A 267 7.06 0.39 15.81
C GLY A 267 6.99 1.02 14.43
N ALA A 268 7.53 0.34 13.43
CA ALA A 268 7.48 0.72 12.02
C ALA A 268 7.50 -0.50 11.08
N THR A 269 7.52 -0.25 9.77
CA THR A 269 7.66 -1.28 8.72
C THR A 269 9.09 -1.50 8.23
N ALA A 270 9.96 -0.52 8.47
CA ALA A 270 11.40 -0.63 8.25
C ALA A 270 12.01 -1.49 9.35
N THR A 271 12.40 -2.73 9.00
CA THR A 271 12.97 -3.71 9.93
C THR A 271 14.16 -4.41 9.27
N LEU A 272 15.24 -4.60 10.01
CA LEU A 272 16.35 -5.47 9.61
C LEU A 272 16.88 -6.24 10.82
N SER A 273 17.58 -7.34 10.57
CA SER A 273 18.33 -8.07 11.60
C SER A 273 19.80 -7.67 11.59
N PHE A 274 20.40 -7.57 12.77
CA PHE A 274 21.80 -7.18 12.94
C PHE A 274 22.41 -7.93 14.12
N GLY A 275 23.10 -9.04 13.83
CA GLY A 275 23.68 -9.91 14.86
C GLY A 275 22.62 -10.39 15.88
N ARG A 276 22.83 -10.05 17.16
CA ARG A 276 21.89 -10.36 18.25
C ARG A 276 20.75 -9.35 18.42
N LEU A 277 20.64 -8.39 17.51
CA LEU A 277 19.67 -7.32 17.54
C LEU A 277 18.77 -7.37 16.31
N PHE A 278 17.63 -6.71 16.40
CA PHE A 278 16.93 -6.22 15.22
C PHE A 278 16.66 -4.73 15.36
N ILE A 279 16.69 -4.03 14.24
CA ILE A 279 16.37 -2.60 14.17
C ILE A 279 14.96 -2.48 13.59
N ASN A 280 14.12 -1.66 14.21
CA ASN A 280 12.80 -1.32 13.70
C ASN A 280 12.51 0.17 13.91
N GLY A 281 12.22 0.90 12.83
CA GLY A 281 11.84 2.32 12.91
C GLY A 281 12.86 3.22 13.63
N GLY A 282 14.17 2.93 13.51
CA GLY A 282 15.21 3.69 14.21
C GLY A 282 15.46 3.29 15.67
N LEU A 283 14.87 2.17 16.11
CA LEU A 283 15.02 1.63 17.46
C LEU A 283 15.66 0.24 17.40
N ALA A 284 16.49 -0.08 18.39
CA ALA A 284 17.17 -1.35 18.49
C ALA A 284 16.54 -2.23 19.57
N TYR A 285 16.38 -3.50 19.26
CA TYR A 285 15.76 -4.48 20.14
C TYR A 285 16.63 -5.72 20.22
N ASP A 286 16.70 -6.32 21.39
CA ASP A 286 17.32 -7.62 21.57
C ASP A 286 16.49 -8.71 20.87
N LEU A 287 17.13 -9.52 20.04
CA LEU A 287 16.46 -10.51 19.18
C LEU A 287 15.80 -11.64 19.97
N GLU A 288 16.37 -12.02 21.11
CA GLU A 288 15.91 -13.15 21.93
C GLU A 288 14.77 -12.75 22.86
N THR A 289 14.85 -11.56 23.45
CA THR A 289 13.90 -11.10 24.47
C THR A 289 12.84 -10.14 23.93
N GLY A 290 13.14 -9.41 22.85
CA GLY A 290 12.33 -8.29 22.35
C GLY A 290 12.46 -7.01 23.20
N GLY A 291 13.40 -6.97 24.13
CA GLY A 291 13.67 -5.81 24.98
C GLY A 291 14.26 -4.65 24.17
N LEU A 292 13.77 -3.44 24.41
CA LEU A 292 14.26 -2.22 23.77
C LEU A 292 15.62 -1.81 24.36
N LEU A 293 16.59 -1.54 23.49
CA LEU A 293 17.89 -0.97 23.84
C LEU A 293 17.84 0.57 23.74
N LYS A 294 18.84 1.23 24.33
CA LYS A 294 19.05 2.68 24.16
C LYS A 294 19.17 2.99 22.66
N GLY A 295 18.31 3.90 22.19
CA GLY A 295 17.93 4.01 20.78
C GLY A 295 18.98 4.62 19.84
N LEU A 296 18.77 4.38 18.54
CA LEU A 296 19.54 4.94 17.44
C LEU A 296 18.97 6.31 17.02
N GLY A 297 17.64 6.47 17.04
CA GLY A 297 16.90 7.62 16.52
C GLY A 297 16.41 7.39 15.08
N GLY A 298 15.57 8.29 14.56
CA GLY A 298 14.96 8.15 13.23
C GLY A 298 15.98 8.13 12.07
N GLY A 299 15.61 7.58 10.92
CA GLY A 299 16.47 7.49 9.74
C GLY A 299 16.48 6.11 9.11
N SER A 300 17.14 6.00 7.97
CA SER A 300 17.35 4.73 7.25
C SER A 300 18.62 4.04 7.74
N VAL A 301 18.64 2.72 7.69
CA VAL A 301 19.73 1.88 8.21
C VAL A 301 20.12 0.77 7.24
N ALA A 302 21.40 0.43 7.24
CA ALA A 302 21.97 -0.74 6.60
C ALA A 302 23.03 -1.35 7.53
N ALA A 303 23.33 -2.63 7.43
CA ALA A 303 24.35 -3.29 8.24
C ALA A 303 25.27 -4.16 7.37
N ALA A 304 26.54 -4.22 7.75
CA ALA A 304 27.53 -5.10 7.13
C ALA A 304 28.47 -5.61 8.23
N GLY A 305 28.50 -6.93 8.44
CA GLY A 305 29.24 -7.55 9.54
C GLY A 305 28.79 -7.00 10.90
N GLU A 306 29.73 -6.45 11.68
CA GLU A 306 29.47 -5.84 12.99
C GLU A 306 29.22 -4.33 12.95
N THR A 307 29.10 -3.75 11.74
CA THR A 307 28.88 -2.32 11.54
C THR A 307 27.45 -2.04 11.11
N LEU A 308 26.82 -1.09 11.79
CA LEU A 308 25.53 -0.52 11.40
C LEU A 308 25.74 0.90 10.87
N TRP A 309 25.24 1.17 9.67
CA TRP A 309 25.21 2.49 9.07
C TRP A 309 23.82 3.09 9.22
N ARG A 310 23.75 4.37 9.57
CA ARG A 310 22.50 5.10 9.71
C ARG A 310 22.58 6.44 9.01
N GLY A 311 21.67 6.69 8.08
CA GLY A 311 21.46 8.01 7.49
C GLY A 311 20.42 8.77 8.29
N THR A 312 20.74 9.99 8.73
CA THR A 312 19.82 10.87 9.46
C THR A 312 20.08 12.33 9.11
N GLY A 313 19.04 13.06 8.69
CA GLY A 313 19.19 14.44 8.22
C GLY A 313 20.20 14.52 7.07
N THR A 314 21.30 15.23 7.29
CA THR A 314 22.42 15.39 6.34
C THR A 314 23.67 14.60 6.76
N THR A 315 23.52 13.62 7.65
CA THR A 315 24.64 12.90 8.26
C THR A 315 24.52 11.40 8.02
N LEU A 316 25.64 10.78 7.65
CA LEU A 316 25.80 9.33 7.63
C LEU A 316 26.64 8.90 8.84
N GLU A 317 26.07 8.09 9.72
CA GLU A 317 26.68 7.67 10.98
C GLU A 317 27.07 6.20 10.95
N ARG A 318 28.22 5.88 11.55
CA ARG A 318 28.68 4.51 11.79
C ARG A 318 28.46 4.15 13.25
N TRP A 319 27.82 3.01 13.48
CA TRP A 319 27.46 2.49 14.79
C TRP A 319 27.96 1.06 14.96
N ALA A 320 28.26 0.68 16.20
CA ALA A 320 28.63 -0.69 16.55
C ALA A 320 27.98 -1.08 17.88
N VAL A 321 27.80 -2.38 18.08
CA VAL A 321 27.37 -2.93 19.36
C VAL A 321 28.54 -2.86 20.34
N VAL A 322 28.28 -2.39 21.55
CA VAL A 322 29.23 -2.42 22.67
C VAL A 322 28.58 -3.17 23.81
N GLU A 323 29.34 -4.09 24.42
CA GLU A 323 28.95 -4.82 25.60
C GLU A 323 29.82 -4.39 26.78
N ARG A 324 29.19 -4.15 27.93
CA ARG A 324 29.88 -3.78 29.17
C ARG A 324 29.21 -4.42 30.38
N PRO A 325 29.97 -4.71 31.46
CA PRO A 325 29.36 -5.12 32.70
C PRO A 325 28.49 -4.00 33.29
N GLY A 326 27.39 -4.38 33.91
CA GLY A 326 26.48 -3.49 34.60
C GLY A 326 25.62 -4.22 35.61
N LYS A 327 24.60 -3.55 36.16
CA LYS A 327 23.66 -4.12 37.12
C LYS A 327 22.23 -3.92 36.64
N ASP A 328 21.37 -4.91 36.84
CA ASP A 328 19.95 -4.77 36.60
C ASP A 328 19.26 -3.89 37.67
N ARG A 329 17.94 -3.70 37.56
CA ARG A 329 17.17 -2.90 38.54
C ARG A 329 17.21 -3.45 39.97
N LYS A 330 17.63 -4.70 40.16
CA LYS A 330 17.76 -5.38 41.46
C LYS A 330 19.22 -5.48 41.92
N GLY A 331 20.14 -4.81 41.22
CA GLY A 331 21.57 -4.81 41.55
C GLY A 331 22.34 -6.04 41.09
N LYS A 332 21.71 -6.98 40.37
CA LYS A 332 22.36 -8.21 39.89
C LYS A 332 23.30 -7.90 38.72
N PRO A 333 24.53 -8.43 38.69
CA PRO A 333 25.43 -8.28 37.55
C PRO A 333 24.79 -8.78 36.25
N VAL A 334 24.82 -7.95 35.21
CA VAL A 334 24.34 -8.25 33.86
C VAL A 334 25.26 -7.63 32.82
N THR A 335 25.32 -8.22 31.62
CA THR A 335 25.95 -7.58 30.47
C THR A 335 24.98 -6.58 29.86
N ILE A 336 25.33 -5.28 29.89
CA ILE A 336 24.59 -4.23 29.20
C ILE A 336 25.08 -4.19 27.76
N ARG A 337 24.15 -4.33 26.82
CA ARG A 337 24.37 -4.17 25.40
C ARG A 337 23.78 -2.85 24.93
N GLU A 338 24.57 -2.04 24.23
CA GLU A 338 24.11 -0.79 23.64
C GLU A 338 24.73 -0.54 22.26
N LEU A 339 24.07 0.30 21.46
CA LEU A 339 24.63 0.80 20.22
C LEU A 339 25.36 2.11 20.50
N GLN A 340 26.61 2.19 20.05
CA GLN A 340 27.43 3.40 20.20
C GLN A 340 27.83 3.94 18.83
N LYS A 341 27.59 5.24 18.63
CA LYS A 341 28.11 5.98 17.47
C LYS A 341 29.64 5.99 17.54
N LYS A 342 30.28 5.52 16.47
CA LYS A 342 31.74 5.45 16.35
C LYS A 342 32.32 6.57 15.49
N SER A 343 31.60 6.97 14.45
CA SER A 343 31.99 8.07 13.57
C SER A 343 30.79 8.60 12.80
N ALA A 344 30.96 9.74 12.13
CA ALA A 344 29.98 10.31 11.21
C ALA A 344 30.64 11.05 10.05
N VAL A 345 29.93 11.12 8.93
CA VAL A 345 30.24 11.95 7.76
C VAL A 345 29.09 12.93 7.59
N ALA A 346 29.40 14.23 7.64
CA ALA A 346 28.44 15.31 7.44
C ALA A 346 28.26 15.62 5.94
N ASP A 347 27.26 16.46 5.63
CA ASP A 347 26.97 16.98 4.28
C ASP A 347 26.68 15.90 3.23
N VAL A 348 26.11 14.78 3.68
CA VAL A 348 25.68 13.66 2.83
C VAL A 348 24.15 13.69 2.71
N PRO A 349 23.56 13.50 1.50
CA PRO A 349 22.13 13.24 1.40
C PRO A 349 21.78 11.97 2.17
N ALA A 350 20.97 12.08 3.23
CA ALA A 350 20.70 10.97 4.15
C ALA A 350 19.25 10.98 4.64
N GLY A 351 18.90 9.98 5.46
CA GLY A 351 17.61 9.88 6.14
C GLY A 351 16.56 9.02 5.45
N GLN A 352 16.68 8.73 4.15
CA GLN A 352 15.63 8.08 3.37
C GLN A 352 16.04 6.70 2.81
N GLY A 353 17.31 6.53 2.43
CA GLY A 353 17.87 5.24 2.01
C GLY A 353 19.35 5.11 2.37
N VAL A 354 19.79 3.92 2.78
CA VAL A 354 21.20 3.56 2.98
C VAL A 354 21.41 2.15 2.46
N LEU A 355 22.53 1.90 1.77
CA LEU A 355 22.96 0.59 1.31
C LEU A 355 24.48 0.49 1.40
N VAL A 356 25.01 -0.65 1.81
CA VAL A 356 26.46 -0.92 1.85
C VAL A 356 26.85 -1.77 0.64
N ALA A 357 27.80 -1.29 -0.17
CA ALA A 357 28.32 -2.00 -1.34
C ALA A 357 29.84 -2.11 -1.25
N GLY A 358 30.34 -3.28 -0.85
CA GLY A 358 31.75 -3.51 -0.57
C GLY A 358 32.29 -2.50 0.45
N LYS A 359 33.23 -1.65 0.02
CA LYS A 359 33.84 -0.60 0.86
C LYS A 359 33.16 0.78 0.76
N THR A 360 32.01 0.86 0.11
CA THR A 360 31.26 2.12 -0.08
C THR A 360 29.90 2.04 0.57
N VAL A 361 29.36 3.21 0.93
CA VAL A 361 27.98 3.35 1.40
C VAL A 361 27.24 4.27 0.44
N VAL A 362 26.15 3.78 -0.12
CA VAL A 362 25.20 4.61 -0.85
C VAL A 362 24.24 5.21 0.17
N SER A 363 24.10 6.53 0.17
CA SER A 363 23.20 7.28 1.05
C SER A 363 22.26 8.15 0.24
N ALA A 364 21.00 8.20 0.63
CA ALA A 364 19.96 8.96 -0.05
C ALA A 364 19.14 9.81 0.93
N GLY A 365 18.87 11.04 0.49
CA GLY A 365 17.99 12.01 1.13
C GLY A 365 17.03 12.62 0.10
N PRO A 366 16.24 13.64 0.48
CA PRO A 366 15.34 14.31 -0.46
C PRO A 366 16.08 14.75 -1.73
N ASP A 367 15.54 14.35 -2.89
CA ASP A 367 15.99 14.71 -4.24
C ASP A 367 17.46 14.43 -4.60
N ARG A 368 18.18 13.62 -3.80
CA ARG A 368 19.62 13.39 -4.01
C ARG A 368 20.09 12.04 -3.49
N VAL A 369 21.06 11.46 -4.19
CA VAL A 369 21.78 10.24 -3.82
C VAL A 369 23.29 10.47 -3.87
N ALA A 370 24.05 9.81 -2.98
CA ALA A 370 25.50 9.89 -2.93
C ALA A 370 26.16 8.54 -2.67
N VAL A 371 27.39 8.37 -3.13
CA VAL A 371 28.31 7.30 -2.77
C VAL A 371 29.37 7.88 -1.85
N VAL A 372 29.50 7.30 -0.65
CA VAL A 372 30.46 7.69 0.39
C VAL A 372 31.52 6.62 0.52
N ASN A 373 32.79 7.01 0.53
CA ASN A 373 33.89 6.07 0.79
C ASN A 373 34.04 5.85 2.30
N THR A 374 33.95 4.60 2.75
CA THR A 374 33.98 4.28 4.18
C THR A 374 35.37 4.35 4.80
N THR A 375 36.43 4.30 3.99
CA THR A 375 37.83 4.29 4.44
C THR A 375 38.47 5.67 4.35
N ALA A 376 38.26 6.39 3.25
CA ALA A 376 38.81 7.73 3.07
C ALA A 376 37.99 8.81 3.81
N GLY A 377 36.71 8.54 4.08
CA GLY A 377 35.75 9.54 4.55
C GLY A 377 35.34 10.49 3.42
N GLY A 378 34.05 10.84 3.37
CA GLY A 378 33.53 11.83 2.43
C GLY A 378 32.83 11.29 1.17
N VAL A 379 32.19 12.20 0.46
CA VAL A 379 31.38 11.94 -0.73
C VAL A 379 32.28 11.75 -1.95
N ALA A 380 32.28 10.55 -2.52
CA ALA A 380 33.00 10.23 -3.74
C ALA A 380 32.22 10.63 -5.01
N TRP A 381 30.89 10.55 -4.94
CA TRP A 381 29.98 10.91 -6.02
C TRP A 381 28.61 11.27 -5.46
N GLN A 382 27.90 12.18 -6.13
CA GLN A 382 26.51 12.49 -5.85
C GLN A 382 25.76 12.88 -7.13
N HIS A 383 24.44 12.74 -7.10
CA HIS A 383 23.58 13.08 -8.22
C HIS A 383 22.18 13.50 -7.75
N GLU A 384 21.62 14.51 -8.40
CA GLU A 384 20.24 14.97 -8.19
C GLU A 384 19.25 14.02 -8.85
N VAL A 385 18.16 13.71 -8.16
CA VAL A 385 17.12 12.82 -8.68
C VAL A 385 15.76 13.45 -8.38
N GLU A 386 14.82 13.33 -9.32
CA GLU A 386 13.46 13.81 -9.07
C GLU A 386 12.74 12.91 -8.05
N GLY A 387 12.34 13.51 -6.94
CA GLY A 387 11.63 12.85 -5.84
C GLY A 387 12.58 12.25 -4.81
N THR A 388 12.00 11.81 -3.68
CA THR A 388 12.75 11.21 -2.58
C THR A 388 13.07 9.75 -2.86
N PRO A 389 14.34 9.32 -2.83
CA PRO A 389 14.72 7.92 -2.97
C PRO A 389 14.48 7.16 -1.68
N TYR A 390 13.67 6.10 -1.78
CA TYR A 390 13.38 5.19 -0.65
C TYR A 390 13.89 3.77 -0.89
N ASP A 391 14.33 3.45 -2.10
CA ASP A 391 14.86 2.15 -2.44
C ASP A 391 16.15 2.26 -3.26
N LEU A 392 17.14 1.46 -2.85
CA LEU A 392 18.48 1.39 -3.38
C LEU A 392 18.83 -0.08 -3.60
N ALA A 393 19.39 -0.41 -4.75
CA ALA A 393 19.92 -1.74 -5.04
C ALA A 393 21.25 -1.61 -5.79
N VAL A 394 22.19 -2.49 -5.48
CA VAL A 394 23.45 -2.62 -6.22
C VAL A 394 23.59 -4.05 -6.70
N SER A 395 23.84 -4.21 -8.00
CA SER A 395 24.13 -5.50 -8.63
C SER A 395 24.80 -5.28 -9.99
N ASP A 396 25.70 -6.17 -10.36
CA ASP A 396 26.50 -6.13 -11.59
C ASP A 396 27.24 -4.79 -11.77
N GLY A 397 27.73 -4.22 -10.67
CA GLY A 397 28.43 -2.93 -10.67
C GLY A 397 27.54 -1.72 -11.00
N ARG A 398 26.22 -1.87 -10.91
CA ARG A 398 25.22 -0.81 -11.18
C ARG A 398 24.49 -0.42 -9.90
N LEU A 399 24.16 0.86 -9.79
CA LEU A 399 23.30 1.39 -8.74
C LEU A 399 21.91 1.68 -9.31
N PHE A 400 20.88 1.11 -8.70
CA PHE A 400 19.48 1.38 -8.99
C PHE A 400 18.84 2.21 -7.88
N VAL A 401 18.08 3.23 -8.27
CA VAL A 401 17.48 4.19 -7.34
C VAL A 401 16.01 4.40 -7.70
N SER A 402 15.08 4.05 -6.80
CA SER A 402 13.64 4.30 -6.99
C SER A 402 13.14 5.43 -6.09
N THR A 403 12.36 6.34 -6.68
CA THR A 403 11.82 7.53 -5.99
C THR A 403 10.30 7.55 -5.89
N ASP A 404 9.78 8.36 -4.98
CA ASP A 404 8.33 8.58 -4.76
C ASP A 404 7.64 9.38 -5.89
N ALA A 405 8.43 10.06 -6.72
CA ALA A 405 7.99 10.61 -8.01
C ALA A 405 7.70 9.52 -9.07
N GLY A 406 7.94 8.24 -8.74
CA GLY A 406 7.74 7.13 -9.65
C GLY A 406 8.85 7.00 -10.69
N ARG A 407 10.06 7.46 -10.37
CA ARG A 407 11.24 7.26 -11.22
C ARG A 407 12.12 6.13 -10.73
N LEU A 408 12.66 5.39 -11.68
CA LEU A 408 13.72 4.41 -11.49
C LEU A 408 14.94 4.84 -12.31
N TYR A 409 16.07 5.03 -11.64
CA TYR A 409 17.35 5.36 -12.26
C TYR A 409 18.28 4.15 -12.22
N CYS A 410 19.15 4.04 -13.21
CA CYS A 410 20.30 3.14 -13.21
C CYS A 410 21.57 3.94 -13.48
N PHE A 411 22.57 3.77 -12.62
CA PHE A 411 23.90 4.35 -12.76
C PHE A 411 24.96 3.27 -12.89
N SER A 412 26.04 3.54 -13.60
CA SER A 412 27.16 2.61 -13.79
C SER A 412 28.50 3.29 -13.91
N ALA A 413 29.58 2.52 -13.74
CA ALA A 413 30.95 3.03 -13.89
C ALA A 413 31.29 3.51 -15.30
N THR A 414 30.69 2.90 -16.33
CA THR A 414 30.93 3.28 -17.73
C THR A 414 30.25 4.60 -18.06
N ALA A 415 31.03 5.56 -18.58
CA ALA A 415 30.50 6.81 -19.10
C ALA A 415 29.61 6.56 -20.32
N ILE A 416 28.37 7.06 -20.28
CA ILE A 416 27.39 6.93 -21.35
C ILE A 416 27.12 8.33 -21.90
N LYS A 417 27.50 8.57 -23.18
CA LYS A 417 27.37 9.89 -23.82
C LYS A 417 25.93 10.41 -23.85
N LYS A 418 24.97 9.52 -24.08
CA LYS A 418 23.54 9.84 -24.18
C LYS A 418 22.73 8.84 -23.36
N PRO A 419 22.48 9.12 -22.07
CA PRO A 419 21.64 8.27 -21.24
C PRO A 419 20.23 8.14 -21.82
N VAL A 420 19.61 6.96 -21.68
CA VAL A 420 18.27 6.72 -22.22
C VAL A 420 17.21 7.10 -21.18
N HIS A 421 16.23 7.93 -21.58
CA HIS A 421 15.13 8.34 -20.70
C HIS A 421 13.79 7.77 -21.20
N PHE A 422 13.28 6.74 -20.52
CA PHE A 422 11.97 6.17 -20.81
C PHE A 422 10.88 7.01 -20.16
N ARG A 423 10.10 7.72 -20.97
CA ARG A 423 8.92 8.48 -20.51
C ARG A 423 7.62 7.84 -21.02
N PRO A 424 6.51 7.94 -20.28
CA PRO A 424 5.21 7.53 -20.79
C PRO A 424 4.88 8.29 -22.07
N SER A 425 4.32 7.59 -23.07
CA SER A 425 3.77 8.22 -24.27
C SER A 425 2.60 9.15 -23.92
N ARG A 426 2.26 10.07 -24.85
CA ARG A 426 1.01 10.83 -24.75
C ARG A 426 -0.17 9.85 -24.64
N PRO A 427 -1.14 10.09 -23.73
CA PRO A 427 -2.33 9.26 -23.66
C PRO A 427 -3.07 9.21 -25.00
N ASP A 428 -3.46 8.01 -25.41
CA ASP A 428 -4.25 7.76 -26.61
C ASP A 428 -5.38 6.78 -26.28
N ALA A 429 -6.63 7.25 -26.38
CA ALA A 429 -7.81 6.45 -26.12
C ALA A 429 -8.17 5.50 -27.29
N GLY A 430 -7.51 5.67 -28.44
CA GLY A 430 -7.88 5.03 -29.69
C GLY A 430 -9.25 5.48 -30.20
N SER A 431 -9.65 4.97 -31.36
CA SER A 431 -11.00 5.18 -31.88
C SER A 431 -12.03 4.44 -31.03
N ILE A 432 -13.09 5.14 -30.63
CA ILE A 432 -14.25 4.56 -29.93
C ILE A 432 -15.46 4.66 -30.86
N LYS A 433 -16.23 3.57 -31.00
CA LYS A 433 -17.42 3.53 -31.87
C LYS A 433 -18.40 4.66 -31.49
N PRO A 434 -19.00 5.40 -32.46
CA PRO A 434 -19.95 6.47 -32.17
C PRO A 434 -21.12 6.04 -31.28
N ALA A 435 -21.63 4.82 -31.46
CA ALA A 435 -22.68 4.25 -30.60
C ALA A 435 -22.29 4.16 -29.12
N ILE A 436 -21.02 3.82 -28.82
CA ILE A 436 -20.50 3.76 -27.44
C ILE A 436 -20.35 5.18 -26.87
N VAL A 437 -19.91 6.13 -27.69
CA VAL A 437 -19.81 7.55 -27.28
C VAL A 437 -21.19 8.11 -26.94
N ALA A 438 -22.18 7.90 -27.81
CA ALA A 438 -23.56 8.31 -27.58
C ALA A 438 -24.17 7.65 -26.33
N ALA A 439 -23.93 6.34 -26.15
CA ALA A 439 -24.38 5.62 -24.97
C ALA A 439 -23.75 6.14 -23.68
N ALA A 440 -22.43 6.37 -23.65
CA ALA A 440 -21.75 6.95 -22.48
C ALA A 440 -22.33 8.32 -22.12
N SER A 441 -22.55 9.19 -23.11
CA SER A 441 -23.16 10.50 -22.90
C SER A 441 -24.60 10.40 -22.37
N SER A 442 -25.41 9.49 -22.92
CA SER A 442 -26.78 9.23 -22.46
C SER A 442 -26.80 8.71 -21.03
N ILE A 443 -25.94 7.75 -20.70
CA ILE A 443 -25.81 7.18 -19.34
C ILE A 443 -25.48 8.27 -18.33
N LEU A 444 -24.44 9.09 -18.59
CA LEU A 444 -24.03 10.15 -17.66
C LEU A 444 -25.11 11.23 -17.50
N LYS A 445 -25.76 11.62 -18.59
CA LYS A 445 -26.82 12.63 -18.57
C LYS A 445 -28.05 12.14 -17.81
N THR A 446 -28.58 10.97 -18.15
CA THR A 446 -29.84 10.45 -17.56
C THR A 446 -29.65 9.98 -16.12
N SER A 447 -28.53 9.32 -15.80
CA SER A 447 -28.27 8.89 -14.42
C SER A 447 -27.87 10.03 -13.50
N SER A 448 -27.32 11.13 -14.05
CA SER A 448 -26.65 12.20 -13.30
C SER A 448 -25.46 11.72 -12.43
N VAL A 449 -24.98 10.49 -12.61
CA VAL A 449 -23.87 9.91 -11.84
C VAL A 449 -22.55 10.20 -12.54
N THR A 450 -21.85 11.25 -12.11
CA THR A 450 -20.55 11.67 -12.68
C THR A 450 -19.37 11.49 -11.73
N ARG A 451 -19.62 11.03 -10.50
CA ARG A 451 -18.60 10.79 -9.45
C ARG A 451 -18.96 9.53 -8.68
N GLY A 452 -17.98 8.93 -8.00
CA GLY A 452 -18.16 7.66 -7.30
C GLY A 452 -17.47 6.50 -8.00
N TYR A 453 -17.94 5.29 -7.75
CA TYR A 453 -17.52 4.07 -8.45
C TYR A 453 -18.56 3.62 -9.48
N CYS A 454 -18.07 3.27 -10.66
CA CYS A 454 -18.82 2.59 -11.70
C CYS A 454 -18.32 1.14 -11.83
N ILE A 455 -19.21 0.21 -12.12
CA ILE A 455 -18.86 -1.15 -12.52
C ILE A 455 -19.33 -1.37 -13.95
N ASP A 456 -18.40 -1.73 -14.83
CA ASP A 456 -18.69 -2.19 -16.20
C ASP A 456 -18.67 -3.72 -16.20
N LEU A 457 -19.87 -4.31 -16.06
CA LEU A 457 -20.08 -5.74 -15.88
C LEU A 457 -20.21 -6.43 -17.24
N GLY A 458 -19.07 -6.86 -17.78
CA GLY A 458 -18.93 -7.29 -19.16
C GLY A 458 -18.36 -6.14 -20.00
N CYS A 459 -17.14 -5.74 -19.70
CA CYS A 459 -16.51 -4.54 -20.25
C CYS A 459 -16.02 -4.69 -21.70
N GLY A 460 -16.02 -5.91 -22.25
CA GLY A 460 -15.56 -6.15 -23.61
C GLY A 460 -14.12 -5.68 -23.79
N ASP A 461 -13.90 -4.77 -24.72
CA ASP A 461 -12.57 -4.20 -25.00
C ASP A 461 -12.25 -2.93 -24.18
N GLY A 462 -13.14 -2.55 -23.25
CA GLY A 462 -12.97 -1.41 -22.35
C GLY A 462 -13.26 -0.05 -22.97
N SER A 463 -13.90 0.00 -24.15
CA SER A 463 -14.27 1.25 -24.82
C SER A 463 -15.26 2.10 -24.04
N LEU A 464 -16.31 1.48 -23.47
CA LEU A 464 -17.31 2.18 -22.65
C LEU A 464 -16.66 2.71 -21.37
N ALA A 465 -15.91 1.87 -20.65
CA ALA A 465 -15.15 2.29 -19.48
C ALA A 465 -14.17 3.44 -19.80
N THR A 466 -13.48 3.40 -20.94
CA THR A 466 -12.59 4.48 -21.39
C THR A 466 -13.37 5.78 -21.54
N ARG A 467 -14.50 5.76 -22.26
CA ARG A 467 -15.29 6.96 -22.51
C ARG A 467 -15.91 7.53 -21.23
N LEU A 468 -16.51 6.69 -20.39
CA LEU A 468 -17.08 7.11 -19.11
C LEU A 468 -16.02 7.74 -18.19
N ALA A 469 -14.79 7.21 -18.17
CA ALA A 469 -13.73 7.76 -17.34
C ALA A 469 -13.21 9.12 -17.84
N LEU A 470 -13.21 9.35 -19.16
CA LEU A 470 -12.81 10.62 -19.76
C LEU A 470 -13.87 11.73 -19.55
N ASP A 471 -15.16 11.37 -19.58
CA ASP A 471 -16.27 12.32 -19.49
C ASP A 471 -16.77 12.58 -18.07
N SER A 472 -16.15 11.96 -17.06
CA SER A 472 -16.61 12.05 -15.67
C SER A 472 -15.44 11.97 -14.68
N GLN A 473 -15.76 12.00 -13.38
CA GLN A 473 -14.84 11.72 -12.28
C GLN A 473 -15.04 10.32 -11.67
N LEU A 474 -15.69 9.41 -12.40
CA LEU A 474 -15.90 8.03 -11.95
C LEU A 474 -14.58 7.23 -11.89
N PHE A 475 -14.47 6.41 -10.85
CA PHE A 475 -13.51 5.31 -10.82
C PHE A 475 -14.22 4.05 -11.29
N ILE A 476 -13.62 3.29 -12.21
CA ILE A 476 -14.34 2.21 -12.90
C ILE A 476 -13.67 0.87 -12.62
N PHE A 477 -14.47 -0.11 -12.19
CA PHE A 477 -14.08 -1.51 -12.18
C PHE A 477 -14.66 -2.19 -13.42
N ALA A 478 -13.81 -2.43 -14.41
CA ALA A 478 -14.16 -3.13 -15.64
C ALA A 478 -13.97 -4.64 -15.44
N ILE A 479 -14.96 -5.45 -15.79
CA ILE A 479 -14.97 -6.88 -15.51
C ILE A 479 -15.32 -7.65 -16.77
N ASP A 480 -14.54 -8.68 -17.10
CA ASP A 480 -14.91 -9.65 -18.14
C ASP A 480 -14.37 -11.05 -17.77
N PRO A 481 -15.11 -12.14 -18.00
CA PRO A 481 -14.60 -13.50 -17.77
C PRO A 481 -13.53 -13.92 -18.80
N ASP A 482 -13.60 -13.36 -20.01
CA ASP A 482 -12.71 -13.73 -21.11
C ASP A 482 -11.31 -13.06 -20.96
N PRO A 483 -10.24 -13.86 -20.79
CA PRO A 483 -8.89 -13.33 -20.63
C PRO A 483 -8.41 -12.49 -21.85
N ALA A 484 -8.87 -12.78 -23.06
CA ALA A 484 -8.50 -12.01 -24.26
C ALA A 484 -9.11 -10.60 -24.21
N ARG A 485 -10.37 -10.48 -23.79
CA ARG A 485 -11.07 -9.20 -23.58
C ARG A 485 -10.46 -8.41 -22.44
N VAL A 486 -10.19 -9.06 -21.30
CA VAL A 486 -9.44 -8.45 -20.19
C VAL A 486 -8.10 -7.89 -20.65
N SER A 487 -7.36 -8.65 -21.47
CA SER A 487 -6.09 -8.22 -22.04
C SER A 487 -6.25 -7.02 -22.99
N ALA A 488 -7.26 -7.03 -23.86
CA ALA A 488 -7.59 -5.93 -24.76
C ALA A 488 -7.97 -4.65 -23.99
N ALA A 489 -8.86 -4.75 -23.00
CA ALA A 489 -9.25 -3.65 -22.13
C ALA A 489 -8.05 -3.06 -21.38
N ARG A 490 -7.19 -3.90 -20.81
CA ARG A 490 -5.95 -3.46 -20.14
C ARG A 490 -5.01 -2.72 -21.10
N ARG A 491 -4.90 -3.15 -22.37
CA ARG A 491 -4.09 -2.44 -23.38
C ARG A 491 -4.67 -1.07 -23.71
N ARG A 492 -5.96 -1.00 -24.05
CA ARG A 492 -6.65 0.28 -24.36
C ARG A 492 -6.55 1.26 -23.18
N LEU A 493 -6.91 0.83 -21.98
CA LEU A 493 -6.91 1.69 -20.80
C LEU A 493 -5.48 2.13 -20.40
N ALA A 494 -4.46 1.32 -20.67
CA ALA A 494 -3.07 1.72 -20.44
C ALA A 494 -2.59 2.75 -21.47
N ALA A 495 -2.96 2.59 -22.75
CA ALA A 495 -2.70 3.57 -23.80
C ALA A 495 -3.39 4.91 -23.50
N ALA A 496 -4.65 4.87 -23.05
CA ALA A 496 -5.43 6.03 -22.60
C ALA A 496 -4.91 6.65 -21.30
N GLY A 497 -3.93 6.02 -20.64
CA GLY A 497 -3.38 6.46 -19.37
C GLY A 497 -4.32 6.31 -18.16
N LEU A 498 -5.40 5.55 -18.28
CA LEU A 498 -6.44 5.38 -17.27
C LEU A 498 -6.23 4.16 -16.36
N LEU A 499 -5.53 3.13 -16.85
CA LEU A 499 -5.39 1.86 -16.12
C LEU A 499 -4.66 2.04 -14.78
N GLY A 500 -5.24 1.47 -13.71
CA GLY A 500 -4.74 1.53 -12.34
C GLY A 500 -5.05 2.83 -11.60
N HIS A 501 -5.26 3.93 -12.33
CA HIS A 501 -5.49 5.26 -11.76
C HIS A 501 -6.97 5.65 -11.76
N ARG A 502 -7.69 5.46 -12.87
CA ARG A 502 -9.12 5.74 -13.02
C ARG A 502 -9.95 4.50 -13.31
N VAL A 503 -9.33 3.47 -13.92
CA VAL A 503 -10.00 2.22 -14.27
C VAL A 503 -9.13 1.03 -13.89
N THR A 504 -9.68 0.00 -13.27
CA THR A 504 -9.02 -1.31 -13.14
C THR A 504 -9.81 -2.40 -13.86
N VAL A 505 -9.10 -3.42 -14.34
CA VAL A 505 -9.70 -4.52 -15.12
C VAL A 505 -9.50 -5.83 -14.39
N HIS A 506 -10.60 -6.52 -14.12
CA HIS A 506 -10.67 -7.76 -13.37
C HIS A 506 -11.18 -8.89 -14.24
N GLN A 507 -10.60 -10.07 -14.08
CA GLN A 507 -11.12 -11.29 -14.67
C GLN A 507 -12.03 -11.99 -13.65
N ALA A 508 -13.33 -12.02 -13.92
CA ALA A 508 -14.31 -12.67 -13.05
C ALA A 508 -15.60 -13.02 -13.82
N GLU A 509 -16.34 -13.98 -13.29
CA GLU A 509 -17.67 -14.34 -13.79
C GLU A 509 -18.66 -13.18 -13.60
N LEU A 510 -19.46 -12.90 -14.62
CA LEU A 510 -20.42 -11.78 -14.59
C LEU A 510 -21.62 -12.06 -13.70
N SER A 511 -21.94 -13.32 -13.45
CA SER A 511 -23.01 -13.74 -12.53
C SER A 511 -22.58 -13.70 -11.06
N SER A 512 -21.27 -13.67 -10.78
CA SER A 512 -20.73 -13.59 -9.43
C SER A 512 -19.29 -13.05 -9.43
N THR A 513 -19.16 -11.73 -9.34
CA THR A 513 -17.85 -11.06 -9.34
C THR A 513 -17.05 -11.30 -8.06
N ARG A 514 -17.71 -11.81 -7.00
CA ARG A 514 -17.19 -11.89 -5.62
C ARG A 514 -16.88 -10.53 -4.98
N PHE A 515 -17.18 -9.42 -5.64
CA PHE A 515 -16.98 -8.08 -5.09
C PHE A 515 -17.93 -7.82 -3.92
N PRO A 516 -17.63 -6.89 -3.01
CA PRO A 516 -18.55 -6.52 -1.94
C PRO A 516 -19.88 -6.02 -2.52
N LYS A 517 -20.96 -6.25 -1.78
CA LYS A 517 -22.27 -5.67 -2.11
C LYS A 517 -22.23 -4.15 -1.97
N TYR A 518 -23.10 -3.47 -2.71
CA TYR A 518 -23.41 -2.04 -2.53
C TYR A 518 -22.28 -1.05 -2.81
N ILE A 519 -21.31 -1.43 -3.64
CA ILE A 519 -20.14 -0.59 -3.90
C ILE A 519 -20.34 0.40 -5.06
N ALA A 520 -21.28 0.15 -5.97
CA ALA A 520 -21.38 0.86 -7.23
C ALA A 520 -22.42 1.98 -7.17
N ASN A 521 -21.98 3.21 -7.44
CA ASN A 521 -22.86 4.35 -7.73
C ASN A 521 -23.53 4.17 -9.09
N LEU A 522 -22.81 3.56 -10.04
CA LEU A 522 -23.29 3.26 -11.40
C LEU A 522 -22.90 1.84 -11.80
N VAL A 523 -23.81 1.08 -12.40
CA VAL A 523 -23.53 -0.21 -13.04
C VAL A 523 -23.92 -0.12 -14.51
N VAL A 524 -22.99 -0.46 -15.40
CA VAL A 524 -23.17 -0.50 -16.86
C VAL A 524 -22.69 -1.83 -17.41
N SER A 525 -22.90 -2.07 -18.71
CA SER A 525 -22.31 -3.21 -19.40
C SER A 525 -22.08 -2.90 -20.88
N GLN A 526 -20.82 -2.86 -21.30
CA GLN A 526 -20.50 -2.73 -22.73
C GLN A 526 -21.05 -3.92 -23.53
N ARG A 527 -20.95 -5.14 -23.01
CA ARG A 527 -21.41 -6.34 -23.73
C ARG A 527 -22.92 -6.40 -23.92
N VAL A 528 -23.71 -5.88 -22.97
CA VAL A 528 -25.16 -5.75 -23.17
C VAL A 528 -25.47 -4.65 -24.19
N LEU A 529 -24.74 -3.53 -24.14
CA LEU A 529 -24.84 -2.45 -25.13
C LEU A 529 -24.61 -2.96 -26.56
N GLU A 530 -23.62 -3.85 -26.73
CA GLU A 530 -23.27 -4.47 -28.00
C GLU A 530 -24.09 -5.74 -28.33
N GLY A 531 -25.00 -6.16 -27.45
CA GLY A 531 -25.84 -7.35 -27.65
C GLY A 531 -25.12 -8.70 -27.55
N THR A 532 -23.87 -8.72 -27.06
CA THR A 532 -23.06 -9.96 -26.89
C THR A 532 -23.28 -10.66 -25.55
N THR A 533 -24.09 -10.06 -24.67
CA THR A 533 -24.61 -10.63 -23.41
C THR A 533 -26.02 -10.10 -23.20
N SER A 534 -26.91 -10.88 -22.56
CA SER A 534 -28.26 -10.40 -22.20
C SER A 534 -28.27 -9.67 -20.85
N ALA A 535 -29.11 -8.64 -20.70
CA ALA A 535 -29.30 -7.95 -19.42
C ALA A 535 -29.75 -8.92 -18.29
N LYS A 536 -30.58 -9.91 -18.63
CA LYS A 536 -31.05 -10.94 -17.71
C LYS A 536 -29.92 -11.78 -17.12
N ALA A 537 -28.85 -12.04 -17.89
CA ALA A 537 -27.73 -12.85 -17.43
C ALA A 537 -26.92 -12.18 -16.29
N ILE A 538 -27.00 -10.85 -16.17
CA ILE A 538 -26.20 -10.07 -15.21
C ILE A 538 -27.05 -9.29 -14.20
N SER A 539 -28.38 -9.34 -14.28
CA SER A 539 -29.28 -8.49 -13.49
C SER A 539 -29.16 -8.72 -11.98
N SER A 540 -29.06 -9.98 -11.54
CA SER A 540 -28.90 -10.32 -10.12
C SER A 540 -27.61 -9.73 -9.55
N GLU A 541 -26.51 -9.86 -10.27
CA GLU A 541 -25.21 -9.34 -9.84
C GLU A 541 -25.18 -7.79 -9.90
N ALA A 542 -25.76 -7.19 -10.94
CA ALA A 542 -25.90 -5.74 -11.05
C ALA A 542 -26.68 -5.18 -9.84
N GLY A 543 -27.81 -5.78 -9.47
CA GLY A 543 -28.60 -5.39 -8.30
C GLY A 543 -27.88 -5.62 -6.97
N ARG A 544 -27.03 -6.65 -6.85
CA ARG A 544 -26.21 -6.88 -5.66
C ARG A 544 -25.12 -5.82 -5.47
N LEU A 545 -24.53 -5.35 -6.59
CA LEU A 545 -23.44 -4.38 -6.61
C LEU A 545 -23.94 -2.93 -6.45
N GLN A 546 -25.13 -2.63 -6.96
CA GLN A 546 -25.76 -1.32 -6.89
C GLN A 546 -25.93 -0.85 -5.44
N ARG A 547 -25.36 0.31 -5.09
CA ARG A 547 -25.48 0.86 -3.74
C ARG A 547 -26.90 1.33 -3.42
N PRO A 548 -27.37 1.19 -2.17
CA PRO A 548 -28.58 1.85 -1.70
C PRO A 548 -28.45 3.38 -1.78
N TRP A 549 -29.58 4.06 -1.63
CA TRP A 549 -29.67 5.52 -1.66
C TRP A 549 -29.15 6.12 -2.97
N GLY A 550 -29.78 5.77 -4.08
CA GLY A 550 -29.57 6.43 -5.38
C GLY A 550 -28.50 5.82 -6.28
N GLY A 551 -28.01 4.61 -5.98
CA GLY A 551 -27.18 3.88 -6.96
C GLY A 551 -27.99 3.54 -8.21
N VAL A 552 -27.38 3.57 -9.39
CA VAL A 552 -28.07 3.40 -10.68
C VAL A 552 -27.53 2.19 -11.44
N VAL A 553 -28.43 1.38 -12.01
CA VAL A 553 -28.12 0.39 -13.04
C VAL A 553 -28.60 0.96 -14.37
N ALA A 554 -27.68 1.16 -15.31
CA ALA A 554 -27.93 1.68 -16.66
C ALA A 554 -27.48 0.63 -17.70
N ILE A 555 -28.39 -0.26 -18.07
CA ILE A 555 -28.08 -1.43 -18.90
C ILE A 555 -29.18 -1.60 -19.96
N GLY A 556 -28.78 -1.74 -21.22
CA GLY A 556 -29.65 -1.99 -22.35
C GLY A 556 -28.89 -1.86 -23.67
N LYS A 557 -29.58 -2.00 -24.79
CA LYS A 557 -28.96 -1.86 -26.12
C LYS A 557 -28.72 -0.38 -26.43
N ALA A 558 -27.86 -0.09 -27.41
CA ALA A 558 -27.65 1.28 -27.85
C ALA A 558 -28.99 1.90 -28.32
N GLY A 559 -29.34 3.07 -27.78
CA GLY A 559 -30.62 3.75 -28.04
C GLY A 559 -31.80 3.31 -27.15
N ASP A 560 -31.65 2.21 -26.39
CA ASP A 560 -32.69 1.64 -25.53
C ASP A 560 -32.07 1.12 -24.22
N ILE A 561 -31.56 2.07 -23.41
CA ILE A 561 -30.92 1.78 -22.12
C ILE A 561 -31.95 1.92 -21.01
N GLY A 562 -32.19 0.85 -20.26
CA GLY A 562 -33.03 0.89 -19.06
C GLY A 562 -32.26 1.47 -17.87
N PHE A 563 -32.95 2.27 -17.05
CA PHE A 563 -32.41 2.87 -15.84
C PHE A 563 -33.20 2.41 -14.61
N GLY A 564 -32.51 1.79 -13.66
CA GLY A 564 -33.07 1.44 -12.35
C GLY A 564 -32.30 2.14 -11.24
N THR A 565 -33.00 2.89 -10.39
CA THR A 565 -32.41 3.55 -9.21
C THR A 565 -32.76 2.76 -7.96
N ARG A 566 -31.78 2.55 -7.07
CA ARG A 566 -32.00 1.80 -5.84
C ARG A 566 -32.40 2.70 -4.69
N GLU A 567 -33.52 2.36 -4.07
CA GLU A 567 -34.02 2.99 -2.85
C GLU A 567 -33.14 2.71 -1.61
N ALA A 568 -33.54 3.26 -0.48
CA ALA A 568 -32.96 2.92 0.83
C ALA A 568 -33.13 1.42 1.14
N LEU A 569 -32.30 0.88 2.04
CA LEU A 569 -32.59 -0.43 2.62
C LEU A 569 -33.72 -0.26 3.65
N GLU A 570 -34.54 -1.29 3.81
CA GLU A 570 -35.59 -1.33 4.83
C GLU A 570 -35.01 -1.16 6.24
N ASN A 571 -35.73 -0.42 7.09
CA ASN A 571 -35.40 -0.20 8.51
C ASN A 571 -34.02 0.41 8.78
N VAL A 572 -33.43 1.13 7.82
CA VAL A 572 -32.17 1.85 8.04
C VAL A 572 -32.41 3.11 8.87
N GLY A 573 -31.76 3.16 10.02
CA GLY A 573 -31.70 4.31 10.90
C GLY A 573 -30.90 5.46 10.29
N THR A 574 -31.13 6.66 10.82
CA THR A 574 -30.33 7.84 10.53
C THR A 574 -29.57 8.27 11.77
N TRP A 575 -28.35 8.73 11.58
CA TRP A 575 -27.53 9.35 12.62
C TRP A 575 -27.17 10.75 12.16
N ASN A 576 -28.19 11.59 12.05
CA ASN A 576 -28.07 12.94 11.49
C ASN A 576 -27.76 14.01 12.54
N HIS A 577 -27.62 13.60 13.80
CA HIS A 577 -27.15 14.39 14.94
C HIS A 577 -26.17 13.55 15.78
N GLN A 578 -25.38 14.20 16.64
CA GLN A 578 -24.35 13.56 17.46
C GLN A 578 -24.86 12.33 18.23
N TYR A 579 -26.10 12.38 18.70
CA TYR A 579 -26.74 11.33 19.48
C TYR A 579 -27.93 10.70 18.74
N SER A 580 -27.71 10.36 17.47
CA SER A 580 -28.63 9.77 16.50
C SER A 580 -29.57 10.78 15.82
N THR A 581 -30.58 11.30 16.52
CA THR A 581 -31.64 12.16 15.95
C THR A 581 -31.70 13.52 16.66
N PRO A 582 -32.50 14.50 16.21
CA PRO A 582 -32.68 15.76 16.94
C PRO A 582 -33.12 15.59 18.40
N ALA A 583 -33.71 14.44 18.76
CA ALA A 583 -34.11 14.11 20.13
C ALA A 583 -32.95 13.67 21.04
N ASN A 584 -31.74 13.46 20.50
CA ASN A 584 -30.54 13.06 21.24
C ASN A 584 -30.68 11.83 22.14
N THR A 585 -31.39 10.81 21.68
CA THR A 585 -31.76 9.63 22.50
C THR A 585 -30.72 8.51 22.53
N LEU A 586 -29.63 8.59 21.75
CA LEU A 586 -28.63 7.52 21.60
C LEU A 586 -29.23 6.16 21.18
N CYS A 587 -30.41 6.15 20.57
CA CYS A 587 -31.13 4.95 20.17
C CYS A 587 -31.19 4.83 18.65
N SER A 588 -30.82 3.66 18.10
CA SER A 588 -31.06 3.34 16.69
C SER A 588 -32.15 2.27 16.56
N THR A 589 -32.93 2.38 15.48
CA THR A 589 -33.90 1.36 15.06
C THR A 589 -33.26 0.26 14.20
N ASP A 590 -31.96 0.36 13.90
CA ASP A 590 -31.25 -0.61 13.06
C ASP A 590 -31.14 -1.99 13.74
N PRO A 591 -31.60 -3.08 13.09
CA PRO A 591 -31.31 -4.42 13.57
C PRO A 591 -29.84 -4.77 13.31
N ILE A 592 -29.06 -4.97 14.38
CA ILE A 592 -27.65 -5.40 14.26
C ILE A 592 -27.58 -6.92 14.31
N LYS A 593 -27.09 -7.55 13.23
CA LYS A 593 -26.79 -8.98 13.18
C LYS A 593 -25.28 -9.21 13.07
N GLY A 594 -24.73 -9.93 14.03
CA GLY A 594 -23.31 -10.30 14.07
C GLY A 594 -22.96 -11.52 13.22
N PRO A 595 -21.65 -11.78 13.00
CA PRO A 595 -20.53 -10.90 13.34
C PRO A 595 -20.37 -9.76 12.32
N LEU A 596 -20.05 -8.56 12.82
CA LEU A 596 -19.73 -7.40 11.99
C LEU A 596 -18.43 -7.64 11.22
N ARG A 597 -18.33 -7.01 10.06
CA ARG A 597 -17.25 -7.22 9.08
C ARG A 597 -16.89 -5.91 8.42
N VAL A 598 -15.61 -5.71 8.10
CA VAL A 598 -15.16 -4.55 7.33
C VAL A 598 -15.88 -4.52 5.98
N LEU A 599 -16.55 -3.41 5.68
CA LEU A 599 -17.21 -3.16 4.40
C LEU A 599 -16.23 -2.54 3.39
N TRP A 600 -15.52 -1.52 3.84
CA TRP A 600 -14.43 -0.86 3.13
C TRP A 600 -13.43 -0.26 4.12
N PHE A 601 -12.21 -0.01 3.66
CA PHE A 601 -11.22 0.74 4.43
C PHE A 601 -10.35 1.58 3.51
N ARG A 602 -9.90 2.73 4.01
CA ARG A 602 -8.89 3.58 3.37
C ARG A 602 -8.27 4.49 4.42
N ASP A 603 -7.09 5.01 4.13
CA ASP A 603 -6.65 6.22 4.80
C ASP A 603 -7.48 7.42 4.30
N VAL A 604 -7.64 8.42 5.15
CA VAL A 604 -8.39 9.64 4.84
C VAL A 604 -7.42 10.78 4.61
N ASP A 605 -7.52 11.43 3.47
CA ASP A 605 -6.71 12.62 3.16
C ASP A 605 -7.33 13.88 3.80
N LEU A 606 -7.84 13.75 5.02
CA LEU A 606 -8.41 14.81 5.86
C LEU A 606 -7.71 14.70 7.20
N ASP A 607 -7.15 15.82 7.70
CA ASP A 607 -6.57 15.79 9.03
C ASP A 607 -7.69 15.66 10.06
N LEU A 608 -7.63 14.59 10.84
CA LEU A 608 -8.66 14.27 11.81
C LEU A 608 -8.14 14.59 13.21
N PRO A 609 -8.97 15.19 14.08
CA PRO A 609 -8.60 15.41 15.45
C PRO A 609 -8.19 14.14 16.18
N SER A 610 -7.29 14.29 17.15
CA SER A 610 -6.90 13.21 18.06
C SER A 610 -8.13 12.63 18.76
N ARG A 611 -8.18 11.30 18.90
CA ARG A 611 -9.26 10.60 19.65
C ARG A 611 -9.43 11.15 21.08
N HIS A 612 -8.36 11.66 21.69
CA HIS A 612 -8.40 12.21 23.04
C HIS A 612 -9.05 13.60 23.11
N GLY A 613 -9.14 14.29 21.97
CA GLY A 613 -9.77 15.60 21.86
C GLY A 613 -11.29 15.57 21.86
N ARG A 614 -11.93 14.39 21.88
CA ARG A 614 -13.41 14.21 21.83
C ARG A 614 -14.03 14.85 20.57
N ALA A 615 -13.50 14.48 19.42
CA ALA A 615 -13.97 14.92 18.11
C ALA A 615 -15.49 14.69 17.92
N PRO A 616 -16.17 15.55 17.12
CA PRO A 616 -17.54 15.31 16.69
C PRO A 616 -17.68 13.94 16.04
N ALA A 617 -18.78 13.25 16.35
CA ALA A 617 -19.06 11.96 15.76
C ALA A 617 -19.40 12.13 14.27
N PRO A 618 -18.90 11.25 13.38
CA PRO A 618 -19.39 11.20 12.01
C PRO A 618 -20.91 11.00 11.97
N LEU A 619 -21.59 11.75 11.12
CA LEU A 619 -23.03 11.63 10.93
C LEU A 619 -23.33 10.73 9.74
N PHE A 620 -24.35 9.88 9.84
CA PHE A 620 -24.89 9.12 8.72
C PHE A 620 -26.28 9.64 8.33
N HIS A 621 -26.45 10.04 7.08
CA HIS A 621 -27.75 10.44 6.55
C HIS A 621 -27.86 10.12 5.06
N ARG A 622 -28.96 9.48 4.64
CA ARG A 622 -29.29 9.17 3.24
C ARG A 622 -28.12 8.57 2.45
N GLY A 623 -27.45 7.56 3.03
CA GLY A 623 -26.35 6.82 2.41
C GLY A 623 -24.99 7.56 2.38
N ARG A 624 -24.85 8.65 3.12
CA ARG A 624 -23.62 9.45 3.21
C ARG A 624 -23.14 9.53 4.66
N LEU A 625 -21.82 9.53 4.82
CA LEU A 625 -21.13 9.89 6.05
C LEU A 625 -20.63 11.33 5.93
N PHE A 626 -20.87 12.13 6.95
CA PHE A 626 -20.31 13.47 7.09
C PHE A 626 -19.28 13.46 8.21
N VAL A 627 -18.04 13.81 7.86
CA VAL A 627 -16.89 13.76 8.77
C VAL A 627 -16.25 15.13 8.83
N GLU A 628 -16.14 15.69 10.03
CA GLU A 628 -15.45 16.94 10.27
C GLU A 628 -13.99 16.66 10.65
N GLY A 629 -13.07 17.36 9.99
CA GLY A 629 -11.65 17.37 10.27
C GLY A 629 -11.21 18.71 10.86
N MET A 630 -9.90 18.88 11.04
CA MET A 630 -9.33 20.10 11.64
C MET A 630 -9.71 21.37 10.89
N ASP A 631 -9.84 21.29 9.57
CA ASP A 631 -9.99 22.44 8.67
C ASP A 631 -11.09 22.28 7.62
N ALA A 632 -11.96 21.27 7.73
CA ALA A 632 -12.99 21.01 6.72
C ALA A 632 -14.10 20.07 7.20
N LEU A 633 -15.27 20.18 6.58
CA LEU A 633 -16.33 19.18 6.62
C LEU A 633 -16.34 18.39 5.31
N ARG A 634 -16.41 17.05 5.39
CA ARG A 634 -16.31 16.16 4.23
C ARG A 634 -17.52 15.23 4.12
N GLY A 635 -18.11 15.18 2.92
CA GLY A 635 -19.11 14.19 2.55
C GLY A 635 -18.47 12.95 1.93
N VAL A 636 -18.79 11.77 2.44
CA VAL A 636 -18.26 10.47 2.02
C VAL A 636 -19.42 9.54 1.70
N ASP A 637 -19.30 8.75 0.64
CA ASP A 637 -20.23 7.66 0.36
C ASP A 637 -20.09 6.56 1.42
N ALA A 638 -21.16 6.30 2.17
CA ALA A 638 -21.11 5.40 3.32
C ALA A 638 -20.86 3.93 2.94
N TYR A 639 -21.16 3.53 1.70
CA TYR A 639 -21.09 2.14 1.28
C TYR A 639 -19.76 1.76 0.62
N ASN A 640 -19.00 2.74 0.14
CA ASN A 640 -17.73 2.51 -0.54
C ASN A 640 -16.57 3.44 -0.10
N GLY A 641 -16.82 4.38 0.81
CA GLY A 641 -15.78 5.25 1.37
C GLY A 641 -15.23 6.28 0.38
N ARG A 642 -15.89 6.53 -0.75
CA ARG A 642 -15.47 7.56 -1.71
C ARG A 642 -15.81 8.95 -1.17
N THR A 643 -14.81 9.82 -1.05
CA THR A 643 -15.05 11.26 -0.83
C THR A 643 -15.91 11.81 -1.97
N LEU A 644 -17.06 12.39 -1.66
CA LEU A 644 -17.95 13.02 -2.63
C LEU A 644 -17.61 14.50 -2.77
N TRP A 645 -17.38 15.18 -1.65
CA TRP A 645 -17.06 16.60 -1.61
C TRP A 645 -16.36 16.95 -0.30
N GLU A 646 -15.71 18.11 -0.30
CA GLU A 646 -15.10 18.72 0.87
C GLU A 646 -15.48 20.20 0.90
N PHE A 647 -15.84 20.69 2.08
CA PHE A 647 -16.15 22.08 2.34
C PHE A 647 -15.11 22.63 3.34
N SER A 648 -14.30 23.58 2.87
CA SER A 648 -13.21 24.16 3.66
C SER A 648 -13.75 25.01 4.81
N LEU A 649 -13.26 24.75 6.01
CA LEU A 649 -13.58 25.43 7.27
C LEU A 649 -12.30 25.54 8.11
N PRO A 650 -11.32 26.38 7.72
CA PRO A 650 -10.01 26.41 8.37
C PRO A 650 -10.11 26.73 9.87
N GLY A 651 -9.47 25.91 10.71
CA GLY A 651 -9.45 26.06 12.16
C GLY A 651 -10.79 25.81 12.84
N ILE A 652 -11.72 25.10 12.21
CA ILE A 652 -13.04 24.81 12.76
C ILE A 652 -12.97 23.98 14.05
N LEU A 653 -12.00 23.07 14.13
CA LEU A 653 -11.71 22.31 15.35
C LEU A 653 -10.39 22.76 15.96
N HIS A 654 -10.35 22.84 17.29
CA HIS A 654 -9.12 23.14 18.02
C HIS A 654 -8.33 21.85 18.32
N ALA A 655 -7.04 21.85 17.97
CA ALA A 655 -6.18 20.71 18.22
C ALA A 655 -6.04 20.45 19.72
N TYR A 656 -6.11 19.18 20.11
CA TYR A 656 -5.73 18.76 21.45
C TYR A 656 -4.20 18.80 21.59
N ASN A 657 -3.68 19.60 22.53
CA ASN A 657 -2.25 19.78 22.77
C ASN A 657 -1.77 19.30 24.15
N ALA A 658 -2.50 18.37 24.79
CA ALA A 658 -2.25 17.86 26.16
C ALA A 658 -2.40 18.89 27.30
N ASP A 659 -2.02 20.14 27.08
CA ASP A 659 -2.16 21.23 28.05
C ASP A 659 -3.60 21.77 28.11
N HIS A 660 -4.34 21.74 27.00
CA HIS A 660 -5.76 22.08 26.95
C HIS A 660 -6.63 20.82 27.02
N ILE A 661 -7.12 20.48 28.23
CA ILE A 661 -8.05 19.36 28.46
C ILE A 661 -9.31 19.46 27.55
N MET A 662 -9.70 20.68 27.17
CA MET A 662 -10.91 20.93 26.37
C MET A 662 -10.76 20.68 24.85
N GLY A 663 -9.55 20.64 24.26
CA GLY A 663 -9.31 20.33 22.83
C GLY A 663 -10.49 20.62 21.88
N VAL A 664 -11.00 19.59 21.20
CA VAL A 664 -12.18 19.69 20.32
C VAL A 664 -13.50 19.73 21.09
N SER A 665 -13.54 19.21 22.33
CA SER A 665 -14.73 19.35 23.18
C SER A 665 -15.12 20.80 23.52
N GLY A 666 -14.23 21.77 23.33
CA GLY A 666 -14.56 23.19 23.41
C GLY A 666 -15.47 23.67 22.27
N THR A 667 -15.31 23.12 21.06
CA THR A 667 -16.20 23.40 19.91
C THR A 667 -17.49 22.59 20.01
N GLY A 668 -17.41 21.35 20.50
CA GLY A 668 -18.55 20.41 20.53
C GLY A 668 -18.96 19.94 19.12
N SER A 669 -20.12 19.28 19.01
CA SER A 669 -20.71 18.98 17.70
C SER A 669 -21.44 20.21 17.18
N ASN A 670 -20.88 20.86 16.17
CA ASN A 670 -21.35 22.09 15.54
C ASN A 670 -22.11 21.85 14.23
N PHE A 671 -22.34 20.59 13.83
CA PHE A 671 -23.02 20.24 12.59
C PHE A 671 -24.10 19.17 12.78
N CYS A 672 -25.09 19.21 11.88
CA CYS A 672 -26.17 18.23 11.78
C CYS A 672 -26.62 18.06 10.31
N ALA A 673 -27.44 17.05 10.03
CA ALA A 673 -28.02 16.85 8.70
C ALA A 673 -29.55 16.74 8.77
N SER A 674 -30.24 17.25 7.76
CA SER A 674 -31.69 17.12 7.63
C SER A 674 -32.12 17.31 6.18
N GLY A 675 -33.06 16.48 5.71
CA GLY A 675 -33.49 16.46 4.32
C GLY A 675 -32.31 16.27 3.36
N ASP A 676 -32.18 17.14 2.37
CA ASP A 676 -31.06 17.13 1.42
C ASP A 676 -29.96 18.13 1.83
N SER A 677 -29.86 18.47 3.12
CA SER A 677 -28.92 19.47 3.62
C SER A 677 -28.08 18.99 4.79
N VAL A 678 -26.87 19.53 4.88
CA VAL A 678 -26.00 19.47 6.06
C VAL A 678 -25.80 20.90 6.54
N TYR A 679 -25.96 21.11 7.84
CA TYR A 679 -25.80 22.39 8.49
C TYR A 679 -24.54 22.34 9.34
N VAL A 680 -23.65 23.32 9.20
CA VAL A 680 -22.44 23.41 10.01
C VAL A 680 -22.23 24.84 10.46
N ARG A 681 -22.01 25.02 11.76
CA ARG A 681 -21.72 26.31 12.38
C ARG A 681 -20.22 26.52 12.44
N ASP A 682 -19.77 27.64 11.88
CA ASP A 682 -18.44 28.21 12.11
C ASP A 682 -18.60 29.62 12.68
N LYS A 683 -18.12 29.82 13.90
CA LYS A 683 -18.22 31.10 14.64
C LYS A 683 -19.65 31.64 14.66
N GLY A 684 -19.91 32.76 14.00
CA GLY A 684 -21.22 33.42 13.94
C GLY A 684 -22.04 33.08 12.69
N ILE A 685 -21.67 32.05 11.92
CA ILE A 685 -22.37 31.70 10.67
C ILE A 685 -22.72 30.21 10.69
N CYS A 686 -23.98 29.89 10.41
CA CYS A 686 -24.43 28.55 10.05
C CYS A 686 -24.52 28.43 8.54
N TYR A 687 -23.72 27.52 7.96
CA TYR A 687 -23.79 27.18 6.54
C TYR A 687 -24.80 26.07 6.33
N ARG A 688 -25.72 26.24 5.38
CA ARG A 688 -26.51 25.14 4.82
C ARG A 688 -25.85 24.69 3.53
N LEU A 689 -25.40 23.46 3.50
CA LEU A 689 -24.76 22.81 2.37
C LEU A 689 -25.69 21.77 1.78
N ASP A 690 -25.66 21.61 0.46
CA ASP A 690 -26.29 20.48 -0.21
C ASP A 690 -25.60 19.17 0.22
N ALA A 691 -26.35 18.22 0.74
CA ALA A 691 -25.80 16.98 1.28
C ALA A 691 -25.08 16.12 0.21
N ALA A 692 -25.49 16.23 -1.05
CA ALA A 692 -24.95 15.44 -2.14
C ALA A 692 -23.66 16.01 -2.74
N THR A 693 -23.52 17.34 -2.75
CA THR A 693 -22.49 18.06 -3.50
C THR A 693 -21.59 18.95 -2.65
N GLY A 694 -22.01 19.28 -1.41
CA GLY A 694 -21.29 20.21 -0.53
C GLY A 694 -21.44 21.67 -0.94
N LYS A 695 -22.24 21.97 -1.98
CA LYS A 695 -22.46 23.34 -2.45
C LYS A 695 -23.23 24.13 -1.38
N THR A 696 -22.79 25.34 -1.09
CA THR A 696 -23.53 26.24 -0.18
C THR A 696 -24.88 26.60 -0.80
N LEU A 697 -25.95 26.29 -0.07
CA LEU A 697 -27.33 26.63 -0.39
C LEU A 697 -27.80 27.87 0.40
N GLY A 698 -27.19 28.15 1.54
CA GLY A 698 -27.50 29.33 2.35
C GLY A 698 -26.48 29.58 3.45
N LYS A 699 -26.46 30.81 3.97
CA LYS A 699 -25.68 31.24 5.13
C LYS A 699 -26.62 31.97 6.08
N PHE A 700 -26.62 31.57 7.34
CA PHE A 700 -27.47 32.14 8.38
C PHE A 700 -26.57 32.73 9.46
N PRO A 701 -26.57 34.05 9.68
CA PRO A 701 -25.86 34.63 10.80
C PRO A 701 -26.49 34.13 12.11
N ALA A 702 -25.65 33.89 13.11
CA ALA A 702 -26.11 33.65 14.47
C ALA A 702 -26.87 34.90 14.95
N PRO A 703 -27.97 34.74 15.71
CA PRO A 703 -28.61 35.86 16.36
C PRO A 703 -27.56 36.62 17.20
N PRO A 704 -27.61 37.96 17.26
CA PRO A 704 -26.80 38.70 18.22
C PRO A 704 -27.12 38.20 19.63
N HIS A 705 -26.13 38.20 20.54
CA HIS A 705 -26.45 37.90 21.93
C HIS A 705 -27.47 38.91 22.48
N ALA A 706 -28.21 38.53 23.52
CA ALA A 706 -29.24 39.39 24.12
C ALA A 706 -28.70 40.74 24.62
N ASP A 707 -27.38 40.89 24.79
CA ASP A 707 -26.66 42.11 25.16
C ASP A 707 -26.09 42.89 23.96
N GLY A 708 -26.44 42.52 22.73
CA GLY A 708 -26.00 43.21 21.51
C GLY A 708 -24.52 43.00 21.16
N LYS A 709 -23.86 42.01 21.78
CA LYS A 709 -22.48 41.60 21.49
C LYS A 709 -22.37 40.35 20.63
#